data_AF-A0A969BRT5-F1
#
_entry.id   AF-A0A969BRT5-F1
#
_cell.length_a   1.000
_cell.length_b   1.000
_cell.length_c   1.000
_cell.angle_alpha   90.00
_cell.angle_beta   90.00
_cell.angle_gamma   90.00
#
_symmetry.space_group_name_H-M   'P 1'
#
loop_
_entity.id
_entity.type
_entity.pdbx_description
1 polymer ?
#
loop_
_entity_poly.entity_id
_entity_poly.type
_entity_poly.pdbx_seq_one_letter_code
_entity_poly.pdbx_strand_id
1 'polypeptide(L)'
;MKYTKTTLYLTGLALSSSVTMAQTVNAAPPPPSHVSRDNLPNVTPGGATAASFELTSVATFQQQTVWEGWTFTRSAGIVREGQAFATDVNFTQGTHGAYLQQASSVRRAQTLSDGIYRITLQAAPRIRGGNFEAQKIEVLAGSSGGNGGTVLHTHTFTEPGLINIVSLPFRHVGNGSIEIMIRGVGNGTADVSAVIDNVVIEPIRRWDLAESWQTGSGGNVAAAPSASSTVEIRSGVRVAIDTGTAANAGFMRVRGELLTPQHTTTTNATSLTFDEMHLDGNNARFQIGAQFLSYVLPFNINFRPGARPANTTTVLAGFGDKFIAVDNGAELALFGRRAAPYAELERTALPNATTVNILDTPNIGSWGPNDEVVITSTAGQRTTAGVPANTGTDPWLQAERRLVGGITLAPGSSTLRVLTLNSALSHRHSVVSASGMRNLAPARDWSYDARAYAVRLSKNIVIDGGVTGTNTNYGGHVMVMGAPANNPDGRRAGRANIMDVRFNRMGQAGLLGRYPFHWHLLANDGGGQRFVNNVIVDSFNRGIVIHGTHNTLVQNNVVFNHQGHGIFLEDGAEERNLILGNMVVGGRKSQTGFHLLDSENSLSNVTSQSPSSYWITNPNNTIENNIATSTLGSGFWFALPDEPVGASASDPRLNGIRPRTNDLVSFQGNRAFSTRLGFDLNDGLNDDGSVNLSQPWQPRTRGQRLQTGFAFANTIGVYTGLGTELGDYYFDNFSLIDNEFATMAASYSEFRNTLFVAQTSEALSRSPRAALRLYDGPAYLLNSHFVDYHVPEASLASMFGGAVPRTNWRLTASSFAPNEAPTINLEIRNDLSRQMKTIVDADGTLFTGGAGRVIVTDHPILRDPSGPSNAGSKRTGAHVSTLKYGSMIITGNGTEFAWKFTRRRGTDAAVSQIANDAVANRIFMPIVSPSSATDTFSYDVTFPNGVPAPTSGSNRDATMHFRDMDQGDSVILRFAGYPTSARDPFGTNFPTPNAVLQRASSLATLNTATVPSFFRDASGTLHVKYVRGTANKLEHQEIIGITLR
;
A
#
# COMPACT_ATOMS: atom_id res chain seq x y z
N MET A 1 -30.82 -4.87 22.97
CA MET A 1 -31.27 -6.25 23.24
C MET A 1 -30.05 -7.11 23.56
N LYS A 2 -30.08 -7.84 24.68
CA LYS A 2 -28.98 -8.67 25.21
C LYS A 2 -28.83 -9.94 24.36
N TYR A 3 -27.61 -10.31 24.00
CA TYR A 3 -27.29 -11.60 23.36
C TYR A 3 -26.76 -12.59 24.40
N THR A 4 -27.40 -13.75 24.49
CA THR A 4 -27.03 -14.91 25.32
C THR A 4 -26.22 -15.90 24.47
N LYS A 5 -25.06 -16.31 24.99
CA LYS A 5 -24.24 -17.45 24.52
C LYS A 5 -25.01 -18.76 24.72
N THR A 6 -24.95 -19.67 23.75
CA THR A 6 -25.07 -21.11 24.02
C THR A 6 -24.05 -21.87 23.19
N THR A 7 -23.23 -22.66 23.88
CA THR A 7 -22.25 -23.63 23.36
C THR A 7 -22.97 -24.96 23.12
N LEU A 8 -22.66 -25.67 22.03
CA LEU A 8 -22.99 -27.09 21.91
C LEU A 8 -21.81 -27.86 21.29
N TYR A 9 -21.33 -28.86 22.03
CA TYR A 9 -20.40 -29.89 21.59
C TYR A 9 -21.18 -31.04 20.94
N LEU A 10 -20.66 -31.60 19.85
CA LEU A 10 -21.00 -32.95 19.39
C LEU A 10 -19.78 -33.59 18.70
N THR A 11 -19.42 -34.78 19.20
CA THR A 11 -18.35 -35.68 18.78
C THR A 11 -18.86 -36.73 17.79
N GLY A 12 -18.02 -37.17 16.83
CA GLY A 12 -18.05 -38.56 16.33
C GLY A 12 -18.04 -38.81 14.81
N LEU A 13 -16.84 -39.11 14.29
CA LEU A 13 -16.45 -40.18 13.33
C LEU A 13 -17.28 -40.46 12.05
N ALA A 14 -16.67 -40.31 10.86
CA ALA A 14 -16.08 -41.41 10.06
C ALA A 14 -15.72 -40.95 8.62
N LEU A 15 -14.68 -41.57 8.07
CA LEU A 15 -13.94 -41.25 6.85
C LEU A 15 -14.65 -41.68 5.54
N SER A 16 -14.62 -40.83 4.51
CA SER A 16 -14.40 -41.28 3.11
C SER A 16 -14.01 -40.12 2.18
N SER A 17 -12.88 -40.33 1.50
CA SER A 17 -12.32 -39.74 0.27
C SER A 17 -13.11 -38.72 -0.59
N SER A 18 -12.30 -37.84 -1.20
CA SER A 18 -12.55 -36.89 -2.32
C SER A 18 -12.85 -35.44 -1.92
N VAL A 19 -11.81 -34.60 -1.90
CA VAL A 19 -11.93 -33.13 -1.81
C VAL A 19 -11.71 -32.55 -3.20
N THR A 20 -12.82 -32.21 -3.85
CA THR A 20 -12.88 -31.19 -4.91
C THR A 20 -12.97 -29.84 -4.19
N MET A 21 -12.00 -28.95 -4.37
CA MET A 21 -12.07 -27.59 -3.81
C MET A 21 -13.16 -26.80 -4.54
N ALA A 22 -14.32 -26.61 -3.90
CA ALA A 22 -15.26 -25.56 -4.24
C ALA A 22 -14.81 -24.25 -3.59
N GLN A 23 -14.46 -23.25 -4.39
CA GLN A 23 -14.29 -21.87 -3.96
C GLN A 23 -15.63 -21.32 -3.46
N THR A 24 -15.75 -21.09 -2.16
CA THR A 24 -16.82 -20.26 -1.60
C THR A 24 -16.54 -18.80 -1.94
N VAL A 25 -17.24 -18.28 -2.95
CA VAL A 25 -17.34 -16.85 -3.26
C VAL A 25 -18.20 -16.22 -2.17
N ASN A 26 -17.56 -15.55 -1.19
CA ASN A 26 -18.28 -14.70 -0.25
C ASN A 26 -18.59 -13.35 -0.92
N ALA A 27 -19.85 -12.96 -0.78
CA ALA A 27 -20.52 -11.86 -1.45
C ALA A 27 -19.87 -10.48 -1.24
N ALA A 28 -19.94 -9.67 -2.28
CA ALA A 28 -19.57 -8.26 -2.28
C ALA A 28 -20.46 -7.44 -1.32
N PRO A 29 -19.91 -6.38 -0.68
CA PRO A 29 -20.71 -5.44 0.11
C PRO A 29 -21.63 -4.59 -0.79
N PRO A 30 -22.77 -4.09 -0.27
CA PRO A 30 -23.78 -3.39 -1.06
C PRO A 30 -23.28 -1.99 -1.51
N PRO A 31 -23.75 -1.50 -2.68
CA PRO A 31 -23.40 -0.18 -3.19
C PRO A 31 -23.98 0.95 -2.30
N PRO A 32 -23.32 2.13 -2.25
CA PRO A 32 -23.79 3.27 -1.47
C PRO A 32 -25.11 3.82 -2.04
N SER A 33 -26.00 4.18 -1.12
CA SER A 33 -27.35 4.68 -1.36
C SER A 33 -27.36 5.99 -2.14
N HIS A 34 -27.92 5.97 -3.35
CA HIS A 34 -28.42 7.16 -4.03
C HIS A 34 -29.64 7.71 -3.30
N VAL A 35 -29.62 9.01 -3.00
CA VAL A 35 -30.76 9.77 -2.49
C VAL A 35 -31.85 9.81 -3.56
N SER A 36 -33.00 9.17 -3.32
CA SER A 36 -34.17 9.24 -4.20
C SER A 36 -34.91 10.56 -4.03
N ARG A 37 -35.27 11.19 -5.15
CA ARG A 37 -36.34 12.19 -5.23
C ARG A 37 -37.60 11.45 -5.66
N ASP A 38 -38.43 11.07 -4.70
CA ASP A 38 -39.78 10.57 -4.96
C ASP A 38 -40.83 11.60 -4.52
N ASN A 39 -41.61 12.07 -5.48
CA ASN A 39 -42.99 12.51 -5.29
C ASN A 39 -43.65 12.48 -6.67
N LEU A 40 -44.53 11.49 -6.90
CA LEU A 40 -45.84 11.55 -7.58
C LEU A 40 -46.37 10.10 -7.84
N PRO A 41 -47.70 9.90 -7.97
CA PRO A 41 -48.42 8.83 -7.27
C PRO A 41 -48.70 7.55 -8.07
N ASN A 42 -48.94 6.48 -7.30
CA ASN A 42 -49.45 5.17 -7.69
C ASN A 42 -50.71 5.23 -8.58
N VAL A 43 -50.71 4.43 -9.65
CA VAL A 43 -51.92 3.94 -10.33
C VAL A 43 -51.85 2.40 -10.41
N THR A 44 -52.89 1.73 -9.93
CA THR A 44 -53.06 0.27 -9.91
C THR A 44 -53.58 -0.24 -11.27
N PRO A 45 -53.33 -1.51 -11.68
CA PRO A 45 -53.49 -1.99 -13.04
C PRO A 45 -54.91 -2.49 -13.36
N GLY A 46 -55.53 -1.93 -14.39
CA GLY A 46 -56.71 -2.48 -15.05
C GLY A 46 -56.31 -3.23 -16.32
N GLY A 47 -56.68 -4.50 -16.42
CA GLY A 47 -56.33 -5.37 -17.54
C GLY A 47 -57.15 -5.12 -18.82
N ALA A 48 -56.51 -5.30 -19.97
CA ALA A 48 -56.98 -6.11 -21.10
C ALA A 48 -56.05 -5.96 -22.33
N THR A 49 -55.77 -7.12 -22.94
CA THR A 49 -55.50 -7.37 -24.38
C THR A 49 -54.19 -6.93 -25.03
N ALA A 50 -53.57 -7.92 -25.70
CA ALA A 50 -52.49 -7.86 -26.70
C ALA A 50 -51.21 -7.12 -26.31
N ALA A 51 -50.12 -7.87 -26.14
CA ALA A 51 -48.77 -7.37 -25.90
C ALA A 51 -48.28 -6.48 -27.07
N SER A 52 -48.62 -5.20 -27.04
CA SER A 52 -48.05 -4.17 -27.89
C SER A 52 -46.68 -3.78 -27.34
N PHE A 53 -45.69 -3.93 -28.21
CA PHE A 53 -44.30 -3.65 -28.00
C PHE A 53 -44.06 -2.15 -28.18
N GLU A 54 -43.49 -1.44 -27.19
CA GLU A 54 -43.22 -0.01 -27.35
C GLU A 54 -41.84 0.42 -26.85
N LEU A 55 -41.10 1.10 -27.74
CA LEU A 55 -39.90 1.91 -27.49
C LEU A 55 -40.23 3.21 -26.71
N THR A 56 -41.31 3.27 -25.94
CA THR A 56 -41.95 4.54 -25.51
C THR A 56 -41.36 5.25 -24.31
N SER A 57 -40.07 5.09 -23.99
CA SER A 57 -39.46 5.98 -22.98
C SER A 57 -37.97 6.26 -23.13
N VAL A 58 -37.35 5.90 -24.25
CA VAL A 58 -35.93 6.19 -24.49
C VAL A 58 -35.86 7.22 -25.61
N ALA A 59 -35.15 8.34 -25.39
CA ALA A 59 -34.96 9.42 -26.36
C ALA A 59 -34.96 8.89 -27.81
N THR A 60 -35.93 9.30 -28.60
CA THR A 60 -36.22 8.73 -29.93
C THR A 60 -34.98 8.79 -30.82
N PHE A 61 -34.59 7.64 -31.39
CA PHE A 61 -33.59 7.59 -32.47
C PHE A 61 -33.95 8.64 -33.53
N GLN A 62 -32.97 9.43 -33.99
CA GLN A 62 -33.24 10.56 -34.89
C GLN A 62 -33.46 10.14 -36.37
N GLN A 63 -33.60 8.84 -36.65
CA GLN A 63 -33.81 8.25 -37.99
C GLN A 63 -32.82 8.79 -39.03
N GLN A 64 -31.59 8.28 -39.02
CA GLN A 64 -30.54 8.76 -39.94
C GLN A 64 -29.98 7.69 -40.88
N THR A 65 -30.11 6.39 -40.58
CA THR A 65 -29.54 5.34 -41.43
C THR A 65 -30.52 4.79 -42.45
N VAL A 66 -30.12 4.82 -43.73
CA VAL A 66 -30.80 4.10 -44.81
C VAL A 66 -30.31 2.65 -44.83
N TRP A 67 -31.20 1.72 -44.47
CA TRP A 67 -30.90 0.29 -44.35
C TRP A 67 -30.99 -0.49 -45.67
N GLU A 68 -31.35 0.17 -46.77
CA GLU A 68 -31.30 -0.41 -48.12
C GLU A 68 -29.86 -0.78 -48.51
N GLY A 69 -29.65 -1.98 -49.06
CA GLY A 69 -28.32 -2.50 -49.40
C GLY A 69 -27.51 -3.10 -48.25
N TRP A 70 -28.08 -3.17 -47.03
CA TRP A 70 -27.52 -3.94 -45.93
C TRP A 70 -28.01 -5.40 -45.98
N THR A 71 -27.11 -6.34 -45.68
CA THR A 71 -27.41 -7.75 -45.52
C THR A 71 -27.62 -8.06 -44.04
N PHE A 72 -28.75 -8.67 -43.71
CA PHE A 72 -29.09 -9.14 -42.37
C PHE A 72 -28.88 -10.65 -42.31
N THR A 73 -28.33 -11.16 -41.21
CA THR A 73 -28.13 -12.61 -41.03
C THR A 73 -28.68 -13.07 -39.68
N ARG A 74 -29.14 -14.33 -39.62
CA ARG A 74 -29.87 -14.91 -38.47
C ARG A 74 -31.12 -14.06 -38.16
N SER A 75 -31.52 -13.93 -36.90
CA SER A 75 -32.67 -13.14 -36.46
C SER A 75 -32.42 -11.63 -36.40
N ALA A 76 -31.66 -11.08 -37.36
CA ALA A 76 -31.53 -9.64 -37.55
C ALA A 76 -32.60 -9.14 -38.52
N GLY A 77 -33.11 -7.93 -38.30
CA GLY A 77 -34.13 -7.34 -39.16
C GLY A 77 -34.23 -5.84 -38.97
N ILE A 78 -35.31 -5.25 -39.48
CA ILE A 78 -35.58 -3.82 -39.37
C ILE A 78 -36.87 -3.64 -38.58
N VAL A 79 -36.88 -2.75 -37.58
CA VAL A 79 -38.06 -2.49 -36.74
C VAL A 79 -38.69 -1.13 -37.08
N ARG A 80 -39.98 -0.94 -36.77
CA ARG A 80 -40.68 0.36 -36.88
C ARG A 80 -41.26 0.76 -35.53
N GLU A 81 -41.47 2.05 -35.32
CA GLU A 81 -42.16 2.56 -34.14
C GLU A 81 -43.58 1.98 -34.05
N GLY A 82 -43.95 1.44 -32.88
CA GLY A 82 -45.25 0.80 -32.65
C GLY A 82 -45.43 -0.60 -33.25
N GLN A 83 -44.39 -1.23 -33.82
CA GLN A 83 -44.47 -2.60 -34.35
C GLN A 83 -43.76 -3.61 -33.43
N ALA A 84 -44.34 -4.81 -33.30
CA ALA A 84 -43.71 -5.91 -32.57
C ALA A 84 -42.47 -6.44 -33.32
N PHE A 85 -41.44 -6.86 -32.58
CA PHE A 85 -40.29 -7.58 -33.14
C PHE A 85 -40.75 -8.93 -33.71
N ALA A 86 -41.10 -8.97 -35.00
CA ALA A 86 -41.45 -10.19 -35.72
C ALA A 86 -40.21 -10.76 -36.44
N THR A 87 -40.06 -12.08 -36.42
CA THR A 87 -38.82 -12.79 -36.80
C THR A 87 -38.53 -12.88 -38.29
N ASP A 88 -39.43 -12.50 -39.19
CA ASP A 88 -39.17 -12.54 -40.65
C ASP A 88 -40.14 -11.61 -41.36
N VAL A 89 -39.69 -10.44 -41.81
CA VAL A 89 -40.49 -9.61 -42.73
C VAL A 89 -39.58 -8.86 -43.70
N ASN A 90 -39.77 -9.11 -45.00
CA ASN A 90 -39.21 -8.30 -46.08
C ASN A 90 -39.89 -6.91 -46.06
N PHE A 91 -39.12 -5.83 -45.93
CA PHE A 91 -39.66 -4.47 -45.92
C PHE A 91 -39.12 -3.61 -47.05
N THR A 92 -40.02 -2.89 -47.73
CA THR A 92 -39.76 -1.78 -48.64
C THR A 92 -39.86 -0.44 -47.89
N GLN A 93 -39.04 0.52 -48.36
CA GLN A 93 -38.82 1.93 -47.98
C GLN A 93 -39.64 2.56 -46.82
N GLY A 94 -38.93 3.17 -45.85
CA GLY A 94 -39.49 4.00 -44.75
C GLY A 94 -39.08 3.56 -43.32
N THR A 95 -37.90 2.98 -43.14
CA THR A 95 -37.50 2.11 -42.02
C THR A 95 -36.93 2.81 -40.77
N HIS A 96 -37.19 2.27 -39.57
CA HIS A 96 -36.57 2.67 -38.29
C HIS A 96 -35.51 1.60 -37.90
N GLY A 97 -34.60 1.86 -36.95
CA GLY A 97 -33.32 1.14 -36.73
C GLY A 97 -33.23 -0.40 -36.93
N ALA A 98 -32.02 -0.89 -37.20
CA ALA A 98 -31.71 -2.31 -37.32
C ALA A 98 -31.79 -3.02 -35.96
N TYR A 99 -32.52 -4.11 -35.91
CA TYR A 99 -32.64 -4.98 -34.75
C TYR A 99 -31.63 -6.13 -34.82
N LEU A 100 -30.87 -6.34 -33.75
CA LEU A 100 -29.93 -7.43 -33.57
C LEU A 100 -30.30 -8.29 -32.36
N GLN A 101 -30.75 -9.52 -32.62
CA GLN A 101 -31.07 -10.53 -31.60
C GLN A 101 -29.94 -11.55 -31.46
N GLN A 102 -29.57 -11.86 -30.23
CA GLN A 102 -28.53 -12.85 -29.90
C GLN A 102 -27.23 -12.62 -30.68
N ALA A 103 -26.82 -13.57 -31.52
CA ALA A 103 -25.60 -13.49 -32.31
C ALA A 103 -25.86 -13.05 -33.76
N SER A 104 -26.98 -12.37 -34.05
CA SER A 104 -27.31 -11.89 -35.39
C SER A 104 -26.41 -10.72 -35.81
N SER A 105 -26.39 -10.41 -37.10
CA SER A 105 -25.59 -9.30 -37.63
C SER A 105 -26.27 -8.56 -38.77
N VAL A 106 -25.90 -7.29 -38.90
CA VAL A 106 -26.22 -6.42 -40.03
C VAL A 106 -24.89 -5.96 -40.64
N ARG A 107 -24.75 -6.10 -41.96
CA ARG A 107 -23.50 -5.78 -42.65
C ARG A 107 -23.73 -5.13 -44.01
N ARG A 108 -22.78 -4.31 -44.46
CA ARG A 108 -22.81 -3.67 -45.77
C ARG A 108 -21.40 -3.54 -46.33
N ALA A 109 -21.27 -3.84 -47.62
CA ALA A 109 -20.10 -3.49 -48.41
C ALA A 109 -20.11 -1.97 -48.66
N GLN A 110 -19.07 -1.28 -48.20
CA GLN A 110 -18.86 0.15 -48.39
C GLN A 110 -17.63 0.36 -49.27
N THR A 111 -17.78 1.17 -50.31
CA THR A 111 -16.62 1.65 -51.09
C THR A 111 -15.98 2.81 -50.36
N LEU A 112 -14.70 2.69 -50.01
CA LEU A 112 -13.89 3.72 -49.38
C LEU A 112 -12.64 3.99 -50.22
N SER A 113 -12.12 5.22 -50.15
CA SER A 113 -10.78 5.53 -50.65
C SER A 113 -9.72 5.13 -49.63
N ASP A 114 -8.47 5.09 -50.05
CA ASP A 114 -7.33 4.88 -49.15
C ASP A 114 -7.35 5.91 -48.00
N GLY A 115 -7.40 5.45 -46.74
CA GLY A 115 -7.49 6.34 -45.60
C GLY A 115 -7.66 5.65 -44.25
N ILE A 116 -7.90 6.48 -43.23
CA ILE A 116 -8.26 6.08 -41.87
C ILE A 116 -9.69 6.54 -41.61
N TYR A 117 -10.49 5.65 -41.04
CA TYR A 117 -11.91 5.89 -40.79
C TYR A 117 -12.28 5.43 -39.38
N ARG A 118 -13.39 5.94 -38.87
CA ARG A 118 -14.07 5.39 -37.68
C ARG A 118 -15.55 5.26 -37.93
N ILE A 119 -16.21 4.43 -37.13
CA ILE A 119 -17.65 4.22 -37.21
C ILE A 119 -18.28 4.82 -35.96
N THR A 120 -19.27 5.67 -36.16
CA THR A 120 -20.16 6.16 -35.10
C THR A 120 -21.54 5.58 -35.30
N LEU A 121 -22.25 5.26 -34.22
CA LEU A 121 -23.63 4.77 -34.27
C LEU A 121 -24.39 5.07 -33.00
N GLN A 122 -25.71 5.04 -33.08
CA GLN A 122 -26.62 5.04 -31.94
C GLN A 122 -27.10 3.63 -31.65
N ALA A 123 -27.18 3.24 -30.39
CA ALA A 123 -27.71 1.94 -30.02
C ALA A 123 -28.50 1.97 -28.71
N ALA A 124 -29.45 1.05 -28.55
CA ALA A 124 -30.21 0.88 -27.32
C ALA A 124 -30.53 -0.61 -27.09
N PRO A 125 -30.57 -1.09 -25.84
CA PRO A 125 -31.03 -2.45 -25.55
C PRO A 125 -32.54 -2.54 -25.68
N ARG A 126 -33.05 -3.75 -25.94
CA ARG A 126 -34.48 -4.04 -25.89
C ARG A 126 -34.98 -4.01 -24.45
N ILE A 127 -36.15 -3.40 -24.26
CA ILE A 127 -36.91 -3.42 -23.00
C ILE A 127 -38.18 -4.25 -23.22
N ARG A 128 -38.46 -5.20 -22.32
CA ARG A 128 -39.65 -6.07 -22.36
C ARG A 128 -40.31 -6.09 -20.99
N GLY A 129 -41.54 -5.60 -20.90
CA GLY A 129 -42.32 -5.60 -19.65
C GLY A 129 -41.67 -4.81 -18.50
N GLY A 130 -40.96 -3.72 -18.81
CA GLY A 130 -40.23 -2.91 -17.84
C GLY A 130 -38.84 -3.44 -17.46
N ASN A 131 -38.48 -4.66 -17.88
CA ASN A 131 -37.15 -5.23 -17.64
C ASN A 131 -36.27 -5.13 -18.90
N PHE A 132 -34.99 -4.82 -18.73
CA PHE A 132 -34.01 -4.84 -19.81
C PHE A 132 -33.21 -6.15 -19.77
N GLU A 133 -32.86 -6.68 -20.94
CA GLU A 133 -31.96 -7.83 -21.05
C GLU A 133 -30.60 -7.35 -21.57
N ALA A 134 -29.52 -7.73 -20.87
CA ALA A 134 -28.17 -7.28 -21.20
C ALA A 134 -27.68 -7.92 -22.51
N GLN A 135 -27.82 -7.20 -23.63
CA GLN A 135 -27.23 -7.57 -24.91
C GLN A 135 -25.80 -7.03 -25.02
N LYS A 136 -24.94 -7.75 -25.75
CA LYS A 136 -23.61 -7.29 -26.13
C LYS A 136 -23.55 -7.10 -27.64
N ILE A 137 -22.96 -6.01 -28.10
CA ILE A 137 -22.76 -5.72 -29.52
C ILE A 137 -21.29 -5.42 -29.84
N GLU A 138 -20.88 -5.75 -31.05
CA GLU A 138 -19.56 -5.46 -31.60
C GLU A 138 -19.66 -4.76 -32.95
N VAL A 139 -18.79 -3.78 -33.17
CA VAL A 139 -18.62 -3.06 -34.44
C VAL A 139 -17.33 -3.53 -35.08
N LEU A 140 -17.39 -3.95 -36.35
CA LEU A 140 -16.29 -4.55 -37.07
C LEU A 140 -16.12 -3.93 -38.46
N ALA A 141 -14.88 -3.93 -38.95
CA ALA A 141 -14.55 -3.63 -40.34
C ALA A 141 -13.55 -4.69 -40.88
N GLY A 142 -13.77 -5.19 -42.10
CA GLY A 142 -12.94 -6.27 -42.65
C GLY A 142 -13.17 -6.58 -44.13
N SER A 143 -12.53 -7.64 -44.61
CA SER A 143 -12.71 -8.13 -45.99
C SER A 143 -14.11 -8.71 -46.21
N SER A 144 -14.65 -8.51 -47.41
CA SER A 144 -16.00 -8.93 -47.78
C SER A 144 -16.20 -10.45 -47.71
N GLY A 145 -17.32 -10.89 -47.13
CA GLY A 145 -17.82 -12.28 -47.29
C GLY A 145 -17.51 -13.27 -46.16
N GLY A 146 -16.98 -12.83 -45.00
CA GLY A 146 -16.71 -13.69 -43.84
C GLY A 146 -17.35 -13.19 -42.53
N ASN A 147 -17.42 -14.05 -41.50
CA ASN A 147 -17.70 -13.63 -40.11
C ASN A 147 -16.48 -12.98 -39.43
N GLY A 148 -15.40 -12.74 -40.19
CA GLY A 148 -14.12 -12.22 -39.73
C GLY A 148 -13.95 -10.76 -40.12
N GLY A 149 -13.66 -9.92 -39.14
CA GLY A 149 -13.30 -8.51 -39.30
C GLY A 149 -12.58 -8.04 -38.04
N THR A 150 -11.85 -6.94 -38.13
CA THR A 150 -11.21 -6.34 -36.95
C THR A 150 -12.31 -5.74 -36.08
N VAL A 151 -12.38 -6.14 -34.81
CA VAL A 151 -13.31 -5.54 -33.83
C VAL A 151 -12.78 -4.16 -33.44
N LEU A 152 -13.62 -3.15 -33.63
CA LEU A 152 -13.30 -1.74 -33.41
C LEU A 152 -14.03 -1.14 -32.21
N HIS A 153 -15.15 -1.75 -31.82
CA HIS A 153 -15.86 -1.40 -30.60
C HIS A 153 -16.56 -2.63 -30.04
N THR A 154 -16.63 -2.69 -28.71
CA THR A 154 -17.39 -3.70 -27.98
C THR A 154 -18.20 -2.99 -26.90
N HIS A 155 -19.52 -3.14 -26.93
CA HIS A 155 -20.41 -2.55 -25.93
C HIS A 155 -21.26 -3.63 -25.27
N THR A 156 -21.39 -3.57 -23.94
CA THR A 156 -22.31 -4.40 -23.17
C THR A 156 -23.30 -3.48 -22.46
N PHE A 157 -24.59 -3.63 -22.79
CA PHE A 157 -25.63 -2.83 -22.15
C PHE A 157 -25.80 -3.27 -20.69
N THR A 158 -25.58 -2.33 -19.78
CA THR A 158 -25.72 -2.55 -18.32
C THR A 158 -26.89 -1.78 -17.72
N GLU A 159 -27.46 -0.85 -18.49
CA GLU A 159 -28.62 -0.05 -18.14
C GLU A 159 -29.49 0.16 -19.38
N PRO A 160 -30.82 0.36 -19.23
CA PRO A 160 -31.68 0.74 -20.34
C PRO A 160 -31.36 2.17 -20.80
N GLY A 161 -31.19 2.38 -22.11
CA GLY A 161 -30.98 3.73 -22.63
C GLY A 161 -30.39 3.77 -24.03
N LEU A 162 -30.57 4.93 -24.70
CA LEU A 162 -29.93 5.25 -25.96
C LEU A 162 -28.51 5.73 -25.67
N ILE A 163 -27.54 5.16 -26.39
CA ILE A 163 -26.13 5.54 -26.29
C ILE A 163 -25.58 5.89 -27.67
N ASN A 164 -24.57 6.76 -27.70
CA ASN A 164 -23.73 6.97 -28.86
C ASN A 164 -22.46 6.12 -28.71
N ILE A 165 -22.18 5.30 -29.71
CA ILE A 165 -20.97 4.49 -29.82
C ILE A 165 -20.03 5.16 -30.80
N VAL A 166 -18.77 5.28 -30.40
CA VAL A 166 -17.66 5.71 -31.26
C VAL A 166 -16.64 4.58 -31.26
N SER A 167 -16.36 4.03 -32.45
CA SER A 167 -15.37 2.97 -32.60
C SER A 167 -13.94 3.50 -32.52
N LEU A 168 -12.99 2.61 -32.24
CA LEU A 168 -11.60 2.88 -32.56
C LEU A 168 -11.45 3.07 -34.08
N PRO A 169 -10.49 3.90 -34.54
CA PRO A 169 -10.22 4.04 -35.96
C PRO A 169 -9.72 2.73 -36.57
N PHE A 170 -9.88 2.58 -37.87
CA PHE A 170 -9.30 1.50 -38.66
C PHE A 170 -8.67 2.03 -39.94
N ARG A 171 -7.70 1.30 -40.47
CA ARG A 171 -6.96 1.63 -41.69
C ARG A 171 -7.56 0.87 -42.88
N HIS A 172 -7.94 1.56 -43.96
CA HIS A 172 -8.39 0.94 -45.21
C HIS A 172 -7.41 1.26 -46.35
N VAL A 173 -6.68 0.25 -46.82
CA VAL A 173 -5.59 0.40 -47.81
C VAL A 173 -6.12 0.27 -49.24
N GLY A 174 -5.76 1.23 -50.10
CA GLY A 174 -6.20 1.28 -51.49
C GLY A 174 -7.64 1.78 -51.65
N ASN A 175 -8.09 1.85 -52.90
CA ASN A 175 -9.47 2.19 -53.23
C ASN A 175 -10.26 0.89 -53.44
N GLY A 176 -11.30 0.66 -52.66
CA GLY A 176 -12.02 -0.60 -52.78
C GLY A 176 -13.19 -0.74 -51.82
N SER A 177 -13.76 -1.94 -51.83
CA SER A 177 -14.86 -2.30 -50.94
C SER A 177 -14.32 -2.85 -49.63
N ILE A 178 -14.89 -2.40 -48.51
CA ILE A 178 -14.71 -2.97 -47.17
C ILE A 178 -16.08 -3.35 -46.62
N GLU A 179 -16.15 -4.46 -45.89
CA GLU A 179 -17.38 -4.85 -45.19
C GLU A 179 -17.41 -4.18 -43.81
N ILE A 180 -18.48 -3.43 -43.56
CA ILE A 180 -18.83 -2.90 -42.24
C ILE A 180 -19.88 -3.81 -41.64
N MET A 181 -19.64 -4.29 -40.42
CA MET A 181 -20.53 -5.22 -39.74
C MET A 181 -20.80 -4.76 -38.31
N ILE A 182 -22.06 -4.84 -37.89
CA ILE A 182 -22.45 -4.71 -36.49
C ILE A 182 -23.14 -6.01 -36.11
N ARG A 183 -22.67 -6.67 -35.05
CA ARG A 183 -23.19 -7.97 -34.62
C ARG A 183 -23.53 -7.98 -33.15
N GLY A 184 -24.53 -8.76 -32.80
CA GLY A 184 -24.75 -9.19 -31.42
C GLY A 184 -23.76 -10.29 -31.03
N VAL A 185 -23.42 -10.35 -29.75
CA VAL A 185 -22.60 -11.40 -29.15
C VAL A 185 -23.47 -12.12 -28.11
N GLY A 186 -24.15 -13.19 -28.56
CA GLY A 186 -25.10 -13.91 -27.71
C GLY A 186 -24.43 -14.79 -26.63
N ASN A 187 -25.06 -14.88 -25.45
CA ASN A 187 -24.64 -15.73 -24.32
C ASN A 187 -25.50 -17.02 -24.15
N GLY A 188 -26.23 -17.45 -25.18
CA GLY A 188 -26.91 -18.75 -25.19
C GLY A 188 -28.20 -18.86 -24.35
N THR A 189 -28.73 -17.80 -23.75
CA THR A 189 -30.07 -17.79 -23.13
C THR A 189 -30.85 -16.49 -23.44
N ALA A 190 -32.17 -16.62 -23.61
CA ALA A 190 -33.20 -15.57 -23.80
C ALA A 190 -33.10 -14.63 -25.03
N ASP A 191 -34.12 -13.79 -25.17
CA ASP A 191 -34.48 -12.93 -26.32
C ASP A 191 -33.69 -11.59 -26.30
N VAL A 192 -32.40 -11.68 -25.98
CA VAL A 192 -31.48 -10.53 -25.82
C VAL A 192 -31.30 -9.82 -27.14
N SER A 193 -31.61 -8.52 -27.18
CA SER A 193 -31.61 -7.77 -28.43
C SER A 193 -31.21 -6.32 -28.26
N ALA A 194 -30.67 -5.73 -29.33
CA ALA A 194 -30.33 -4.32 -29.41
C ALA A 194 -30.90 -3.72 -30.70
N VAL A 195 -31.29 -2.45 -30.64
CA VAL A 195 -31.65 -1.63 -31.81
C VAL A 195 -30.50 -0.68 -32.10
N ILE A 196 -30.16 -0.53 -33.38
CA ILE A 196 -29.08 0.33 -33.85
C ILE A 196 -29.59 1.27 -34.93
N ASP A 197 -29.11 2.51 -34.93
CA ASP A 197 -29.36 3.51 -35.96
C ASP A 197 -28.17 4.47 -36.06
N ASN A 198 -28.25 5.45 -36.96
CA ASN A 198 -27.26 6.49 -37.17
C ASN A 198 -25.82 5.97 -37.38
N VAL A 199 -25.67 4.90 -38.15
CA VAL A 199 -24.37 4.35 -38.53
C VAL A 199 -23.70 5.27 -39.53
N VAL A 200 -22.65 5.97 -39.09
CA VAL A 200 -21.86 6.91 -39.91
C VAL A 200 -20.42 6.44 -39.96
N ILE A 201 -19.83 6.45 -41.16
CA ILE A 201 -18.42 6.17 -41.40
C ILE A 201 -17.73 7.50 -41.64
N GLU A 202 -16.90 7.91 -40.69
CA GLU A 202 -16.25 9.23 -40.69
C GLU A 202 -14.78 9.10 -41.09
N PRO A 203 -14.30 9.82 -42.11
CA PRO A 203 -12.88 9.89 -42.40
C PRO A 203 -12.13 10.67 -41.30
N ILE A 204 -10.92 10.21 -40.98
CA ILE A 204 -10.02 10.86 -40.03
C ILE A 204 -8.79 11.37 -40.78
N ARG A 205 -8.34 12.57 -40.44
CA ARG A 205 -7.14 13.16 -41.05
C ARG A 205 -5.91 12.33 -40.67
N ARG A 206 -5.03 12.09 -41.64
CA ARG A 206 -3.80 11.34 -41.42
C ARG A 206 -2.64 12.26 -41.04
N TRP A 207 -1.86 11.89 -40.03
CA TRP A 207 -0.73 12.70 -39.57
C TRP A 207 0.27 13.01 -40.70
N ASP A 208 0.56 12.03 -41.55
CA ASP A 208 1.58 12.05 -42.59
C ASP A 208 1.21 12.84 -43.86
N LEU A 209 -0.05 13.30 -43.98
CA LEU A 209 -0.52 14.05 -45.13
C LEU A 209 -0.46 15.57 -44.87
N ALA A 210 0.09 16.33 -45.82
CA ALA A 210 0.20 17.78 -45.71
C ALA A 210 -1.18 18.46 -45.63
N GLU A 211 -2.19 17.97 -46.36
CA GLU A 211 -3.55 18.53 -46.32
C GLU A 211 -4.21 18.45 -44.95
N SER A 212 -3.80 17.50 -44.09
CA SER A 212 -4.32 17.37 -42.73
C SER A 212 -4.04 18.60 -41.87
N TRP A 213 -2.97 19.34 -42.22
CA TRP A 213 -2.40 20.44 -41.45
C TRP A 213 -2.60 21.82 -42.09
N GLN A 214 -3.28 21.89 -43.23
CA GLN A 214 -3.63 23.17 -43.85
C GLN A 214 -4.65 23.91 -42.96
N THR A 215 -4.32 25.14 -42.58
CA THR A 215 -5.23 26.01 -41.83
C THR A 215 -6.18 26.69 -42.80
N GLY A 216 -7.49 26.71 -42.49
CA GLY A 216 -8.55 27.24 -43.36
C GLY A 216 -8.52 28.75 -43.65
N SER A 217 -7.38 29.42 -43.47
CA SER A 217 -7.17 30.82 -43.85
C SER A 217 -5.68 31.08 -44.16
N GLY A 218 -5.30 30.85 -45.42
CA GLY A 218 -4.19 31.58 -46.08
C GLY A 218 -2.74 31.12 -45.86
N GLY A 219 -2.47 30.07 -45.09
CA GLY A 219 -1.12 29.51 -44.94
C GLY A 219 -1.03 28.07 -45.43
N ASN A 220 -0.51 27.86 -46.64
CA ASN A 220 -0.19 26.51 -47.14
C ASN A 220 0.95 25.92 -46.31
N VAL A 221 0.66 24.96 -45.44
CA VAL A 221 1.70 24.10 -44.87
C VAL A 221 2.08 23.08 -45.95
N ALA A 222 3.30 23.19 -46.49
CA ALA A 222 3.75 22.39 -47.64
C ALA A 222 4.12 20.93 -47.27
N ALA A 223 4.08 20.55 -45.99
CA ALA A 223 4.50 19.24 -45.50
C ALA A 223 3.81 18.86 -44.19
N ALA A 224 3.84 17.56 -43.84
CA ALA A 224 3.47 17.08 -42.51
C ALA A 224 4.41 17.63 -41.41
N PRO A 225 3.98 17.66 -40.13
CA PRO A 225 4.78 18.17 -39.03
C PRO A 225 6.15 17.50 -38.92
N SER A 226 7.14 18.34 -38.67
CA SER A 226 8.53 17.98 -38.45
C SER A 226 8.93 18.20 -36.99
N ALA A 227 10.17 17.84 -36.65
CA ALA A 227 10.70 18.00 -35.29
C ALA A 227 10.70 19.44 -34.75
N SER A 228 10.70 20.46 -35.62
CA SER A 228 10.65 21.88 -35.22
C SER A 228 9.22 22.46 -35.23
N SER A 229 8.22 21.67 -35.63
CA SER A 229 6.86 22.15 -35.81
C SER A 229 6.16 22.35 -34.46
N THR A 230 5.48 23.49 -34.30
CA THR A 230 4.44 23.65 -33.28
C THR A 230 3.12 23.23 -33.89
N VAL A 231 2.47 22.24 -33.27
CA VAL A 231 1.27 21.58 -33.80
C VAL A 231 0.07 21.88 -32.90
N GLU A 232 -1.06 22.28 -33.47
CA GLU A 232 -2.34 22.38 -32.76
C GLU A 232 -3.41 21.51 -33.44
N ILE A 233 -3.91 20.50 -32.71
CA ILE A 233 -5.12 19.76 -33.09
C ILE A 233 -6.29 20.47 -32.42
N ARG A 234 -7.04 21.27 -33.18
CA ARG A 234 -8.15 22.08 -32.64
C ARG A 234 -9.34 21.22 -32.19
N SER A 235 -10.18 21.79 -31.33
CA SER A 235 -11.45 21.16 -30.93
C SER A 235 -12.29 20.78 -32.16
N GLY A 236 -12.86 19.57 -32.14
CA GLY A 236 -13.61 19.00 -33.26
C GLY A 236 -12.75 18.41 -34.40
N VAL A 237 -11.42 18.64 -34.40
CA VAL A 237 -10.50 18.05 -35.38
C VAL A 237 -9.96 16.73 -34.86
N ARG A 238 -9.80 15.76 -35.77
CA ARG A 238 -9.32 14.40 -35.48
C ARG A 238 -8.17 14.08 -36.39
N VAL A 239 -7.05 13.69 -35.80
CA VAL A 239 -5.84 13.29 -36.52
C VAL A 239 -5.43 11.91 -36.03
N ALA A 240 -5.09 11.02 -36.95
CA ALA A 240 -4.60 9.69 -36.64
C ALA A 240 -3.15 9.50 -37.11
N ILE A 241 -2.34 8.87 -36.26
CA ILE A 241 -1.00 8.38 -36.62
C ILE A 241 -1.19 6.99 -37.21
N ASP A 242 -0.88 6.82 -38.49
CA ASP A 242 -1.04 5.55 -39.19
C ASP A 242 -0.06 4.49 -38.68
N THR A 243 -0.44 3.22 -38.72
CA THR A 243 0.40 2.14 -38.19
C THR A 243 1.69 1.96 -38.98
N GLY A 244 2.81 1.75 -38.28
CA GLY A 244 4.13 1.60 -38.92
C GLY A 244 4.71 2.92 -39.45
N THR A 245 4.14 4.07 -39.07
CA THR A 245 4.66 5.40 -39.44
C THR A 245 5.38 6.08 -38.27
N ALA A 246 6.16 7.11 -38.59
CA ALA A 246 6.87 7.92 -37.61
C ALA A 246 6.35 9.37 -37.63
N ALA A 247 5.63 9.76 -36.58
CA ALA A 247 5.13 11.11 -36.36
C ALA A 247 6.14 11.96 -35.55
N ASN A 248 6.32 13.23 -35.93
CA ASN A 248 7.26 14.15 -35.27
C ASN A 248 6.63 15.53 -35.06
N ALA A 249 6.79 16.11 -33.87
CA ALA A 249 6.41 17.51 -33.57
C ALA A 249 7.32 18.12 -32.50
N GLY A 250 7.69 19.39 -32.57
CA GLY A 250 8.40 20.09 -31.49
C GLY A 250 7.52 20.15 -30.24
N PHE A 251 6.57 21.08 -30.29
CA PHE A 251 5.50 21.23 -29.30
C PHE A 251 4.16 20.80 -29.90
N MET A 252 3.36 20.06 -29.15
CA MET A 252 2.02 19.63 -29.56
C MET A 252 0.96 20.09 -28.57
N ARG A 253 -0.04 20.82 -29.06
CA ARG A 253 -1.27 21.14 -28.35
C ARG A 253 -2.44 20.34 -28.90
N VAL A 254 -3.07 19.52 -28.07
CA VAL A 254 -4.18 18.65 -28.46
C VAL A 254 -5.45 19.12 -27.76
N ARG A 255 -6.35 19.75 -28.52
CA ARG A 255 -7.70 20.19 -28.10
C ARG A 255 -8.82 19.37 -28.76
N GLY A 256 -8.49 18.66 -29.83
CA GLY A 256 -9.33 17.66 -30.49
C GLY A 256 -8.84 16.25 -30.18
N GLU A 257 -8.85 15.34 -31.16
CA GLU A 257 -8.49 13.94 -30.94
C GLU A 257 -7.21 13.56 -31.72
N LEU A 258 -6.20 13.05 -31.00
CA LEU A 258 -5.06 12.34 -31.56
C LEU A 258 -5.27 10.84 -31.35
N LEU A 259 -5.33 10.09 -32.43
CA LEU A 259 -5.77 8.69 -32.42
C LEU A 259 -4.75 7.77 -33.11
N THR A 260 -4.91 6.46 -32.94
CA THR A 260 -4.18 5.44 -33.70
C THR A 260 -5.17 4.37 -34.17
N PRO A 261 -5.16 3.96 -35.45
CA PRO A 261 -6.06 2.93 -35.92
C PRO A 261 -5.70 1.55 -35.38
N GLN A 262 -6.72 0.72 -35.17
CA GLN A 262 -6.55 -0.70 -34.90
C GLN A 262 -6.07 -1.40 -36.17
N HIS A 263 -5.00 -2.19 -36.02
CA HIS A 263 -4.40 -2.93 -37.11
C HIS A 263 -3.82 -4.25 -36.59
N THR A 264 -3.96 -5.32 -37.38
CA THR A 264 -3.57 -6.68 -36.95
C THR A 264 -2.59 -7.37 -37.91
N THR A 265 -2.26 -6.75 -39.05
CA THR A 265 -1.47 -7.41 -40.11
C THR A 265 -0.09 -6.80 -40.35
N THR A 266 0.24 -5.65 -39.78
CA THR A 266 1.58 -5.03 -39.88
C THR A 266 2.43 -5.40 -38.65
N THR A 267 3.73 -5.56 -38.84
CA THR A 267 4.70 -5.80 -37.75
C THR A 267 5.57 -4.58 -37.45
N ASN A 268 5.54 -3.56 -38.30
CA ASN A 268 6.33 -2.35 -38.14
C ASN A 268 5.87 -1.54 -36.91
N ALA A 269 6.83 -1.03 -36.14
CA ALA A 269 6.55 -0.17 -35.01
C ALA A 269 6.03 1.19 -35.48
N THR A 270 4.98 1.69 -34.84
CA THR A 270 4.58 3.10 -34.94
C THR A 270 5.40 3.92 -33.95
N SER A 271 5.77 5.15 -34.30
CA SER A 271 6.42 6.06 -33.35
C SER A 271 5.83 7.46 -33.38
N LEU A 272 5.84 8.11 -32.22
CA LEU A 272 5.52 9.51 -32.02
C LEU A 272 6.64 10.15 -31.22
N THR A 273 7.35 11.11 -31.82
CA THR A 273 8.49 11.79 -31.18
C THR A 273 8.20 13.28 -31.00
N PHE A 274 8.32 13.78 -29.76
CA PHE A 274 8.12 15.20 -29.44
C PHE A 274 9.01 15.72 -28.30
N ASP A 275 9.03 17.05 -28.13
CA ASP A 275 9.63 17.69 -26.96
C ASP A 275 8.57 17.83 -25.89
N GLU A 276 7.41 18.37 -26.23
CA GLU A 276 6.35 18.70 -25.27
C GLU A 276 4.96 18.40 -25.86
N MET A 277 4.05 17.85 -25.04
CA MET A 277 2.66 17.60 -25.39
C MET A 277 1.72 18.15 -24.31
N HIS A 278 0.84 19.06 -24.70
CA HIS A 278 -0.24 19.59 -23.85
C HIS A 278 -1.60 19.12 -24.38
N LEU A 279 -2.33 18.35 -23.59
CA LEU A 279 -3.71 17.98 -23.85
C LEU A 279 -4.61 18.88 -23.01
N ASP A 280 -5.40 19.74 -23.66
CA ASP A 280 -6.26 20.71 -23.00
C ASP A 280 -7.64 20.81 -23.64
N GLY A 281 -8.70 20.51 -22.89
CA GLY A 281 -10.09 20.74 -23.32
C GLY A 281 -11.02 19.54 -23.14
N ASN A 282 -12.32 19.80 -22.94
CA ASN A 282 -13.32 18.80 -22.56
C ASN A 282 -13.46 17.59 -23.51
N ASN A 283 -13.17 17.76 -24.79
CA ASN A 283 -13.25 16.69 -25.79
C ASN A 283 -11.86 16.34 -26.35
N ALA A 284 -10.80 16.85 -25.71
CA ALA A 284 -9.45 16.60 -26.12
C ALA A 284 -9.02 15.20 -25.69
N ARG A 285 -8.45 14.43 -26.61
CA ARG A 285 -8.08 13.04 -26.33
C ARG A 285 -6.82 12.63 -27.07
N PHE A 286 -5.90 11.98 -26.37
CA PHE A 286 -4.89 11.14 -27.00
C PHE A 286 -5.20 9.67 -26.70
N GLN A 287 -5.55 8.91 -27.72
CA GLN A 287 -6.00 7.53 -27.58
C GLN A 287 -5.20 6.53 -28.39
N ILE A 288 -4.69 5.50 -27.71
CA ILE A 288 -4.11 4.29 -28.31
C ILE A 288 -4.81 3.07 -27.69
N GLY A 289 -5.63 2.39 -28.50
CA GLY A 289 -6.45 1.26 -28.04
C GLY A 289 -7.61 1.67 -27.12
N ALA A 290 -8.29 0.67 -26.56
CA ALA A 290 -9.35 0.83 -25.56
C ALA A 290 -9.31 -0.32 -24.54
N GLN A 291 -9.95 -0.13 -23.38
CA GLN A 291 -9.97 -1.11 -22.27
C GLN A 291 -10.28 -2.56 -22.68
N PHE A 292 -11.26 -2.74 -23.58
CA PHE A 292 -11.68 -4.06 -24.06
C PHE A 292 -11.12 -4.41 -25.45
N LEU A 293 -10.36 -3.50 -26.05
CA LEU A 293 -9.76 -3.62 -27.37
C LEU A 293 -8.35 -3.02 -27.33
N SER A 294 -7.45 -3.74 -26.67
CA SER A 294 -6.03 -3.38 -26.55
C SER A 294 -5.41 -3.09 -27.91
N TYR A 295 -4.45 -2.16 -27.94
CA TYR A 295 -3.53 -2.03 -29.06
C TYR A 295 -2.47 -3.13 -28.96
N VAL A 296 -2.27 -3.90 -30.04
CA VAL A 296 -1.45 -5.12 -30.00
C VAL A 296 -0.10 -5.00 -30.71
N LEU A 297 0.10 -3.96 -31.51
CA LEU A 297 1.34 -3.70 -32.24
C LEU A 297 2.32 -2.88 -31.39
N PRO A 298 3.62 -2.84 -31.74
CA PRO A 298 4.57 -1.94 -31.09
C PRO A 298 4.23 -0.46 -31.35
N PHE A 299 4.24 0.36 -30.30
CA PHE A 299 4.09 1.82 -30.38
C PHE A 299 5.10 2.51 -29.45
N ASN A 300 5.96 3.36 -29.99
CA ASN A 300 6.97 4.09 -29.23
C ASN A 300 6.62 5.59 -29.16
N ILE A 301 6.32 6.08 -27.96
CA ILE A 301 6.20 7.50 -27.65
C ILE A 301 7.55 7.96 -27.12
N ASN A 302 8.25 8.83 -27.84
CA ASN A 302 9.62 9.21 -27.50
C ASN A 302 9.69 10.71 -27.20
N PHE A 303 10.19 11.05 -26.02
CA PHE A 303 10.74 12.39 -25.82
C PHE A 303 12.04 12.51 -26.59
N ARG A 304 12.34 13.69 -27.13
CA ARG A 304 13.61 13.88 -27.84
C ARG A 304 14.80 13.78 -26.90
N PRO A 305 15.89 13.14 -27.35
CA PRO A 305 17.19 13.26 -26.73
C PRO A 305 17.63 14.70 -26.50
N GLY A 306 18.07 15.01 -25.30
CA GLY A 306 18.56 16.34 -24.94
C GLY A 306 19.27 16.34 -23.60
N ALA A 307 20.23 17.25 -23.42
CA ALA A 307 20.86 17.50 -22.13
C ALA A 307 19.87 18.19 -21.17
N ARG A 308 20.08 18.05 -19.85
CA ARG A 308 19.38 18.88 -18.86
C ARG A 308 19.70 20.36 -19.14
N PRO A 309 18.72 21.22 -19.46
CA PRO A 309 18.98 22.62 -19.76
C PRO A 309 19.42 23.37 -18.49
N ALA A 310 20.27 24.40 -18.67
CA ALA A 310 20.73 25.26 -17.57
C ALA A 310 19.62 26.23 -17.07
N ASN A 311 18.62 26.49 -17.90
CA ASN A 311 17.44 27.29 -17.62
C ASN A 311 16.23 26.62 -18.32
N THR A 312 15.12 26.44 -17.60
CA THR A 312 13.87 25.90 -18.14
C THR A 312 13.06 26.98 -18.87
N THR A 313 13.58 27.53 -19.97
CA THR A 313 12.73 28.28 -20.92
C THR A 313 11.84 27.27 -21.64
N THR A 314 10.57 27.23 -21.26
CA THR A 314 9.58 26.26 -21.75
C THR A 314 8.41 27.01 -22.36
N VAL A 315 7.67 26.38 -23.27
CA VAL A 315 6.49 27.01 -23.89
C VAL A 315 5.39 27.24 -22.84
N LEU A 316 5.31 26.37 -21.83
CA LEU A 316 4.37 26.45 -20.71
C LEU A 316 5.10 26.36 -19.36
N ALA A 317 5.43 27.52 -18.79
CA ALA A 317 6.28 27.67 -17.60
C ALA A 317 5.90 26.80 -16.38
N GLY A 318 4.63 26.43 -16.20
CA GLY A 318 4.17 25.59 -15.07
C GLY A 318 4.54 24.11 -15.20
N PHE A 319 4.65 23.58 -16.42
CA PHE A 319 4.92 22.15 -16.66
C PHE A 319 6.40 21.83 -16.82
N GLY A 320 7.27 22.83 -17.02
CA GLY A 320 8.67 22.55 -17.34
C GLY A 320 8.81 22.04 -18.77
N ASP A 321 9.86 21.28 -19.06
CA ASP A 321 10.12 20.70 -20.38
C ASP A 321 9.83 19.19 -20.38
N LYS A 322 9.87 18.56 -21.56
CA LYS A 322 9.72 17.10 -21.70
C LYS A 322 8.49 16.55 -20.98
N PHE A 323 7.34 17.17 -21.20
CA PHE A 323 6.10 16.78 -20.53
C PHE A 323 5.05 16.18 -21.47
N ILE A 324 4.23 15.30 -20.90
CA ILE A 324 2.83 15.11 -21.31
C ILE A 324 1.97 15.70 -20.19
N ALA A 325 1.29 16.81 -20.46
CA ALA A 325 0.41 17.48 -19.51
C ALA A 325 -1.05 17.27 -19.92
N VAL A 326 -1.89 16.86 -18.98
CA VAL A 326 -3.31 16.60 -19.19
C VAL A 326 -4.12 17.49 -18.27
N ASP A 327 -4.85 18.45 -18.81
CA ASP A 327 -5.68 19.36 -18.03
C ASP A 327 -7.00 19.72 -18.74
N ASN A 328 -7.80 20.55 -18.06
CA ASN A 328 -9.01 21.16 -18.62
C ASN A 328 -10.00 20.16 -19.26
N GLY A 329 -10.21 19.01 -18.61
CA GLY A 329 -11.13 17.97 -19.07
C GLY A 329 -10.58 17.01 -20.14
N ALA A 330 -9.32 17.19 -20.58
CA ALA A 330 -8.70 16.31 -21.56
C ALA A 330 -8.45 14.89 -21.02
N GLU A 331 -8.33 13.92 -21.91
CA GLU A 331 -8.06 12.53 -21.55
C GLU A 331 -6.82 11.95 -22.25
N LEU A 332 -5.93 11.35 -21.46
CA LEU A 332 -4.88 10.45 -21.91
C LEU A 332 -5.33 8.99 -21.74
N ALA A 333 -5.53 8.30 -22.86
CA ALA A 333 -6.15 6.97 -22.91
C ALA A 333 -5.24 5.96 -23.64
N LEU A 334 -4.47 5.17 -22.88
CA LEU A 334 -3.48 4.25 -23.44
C LEU A 334 -3.77 2.82 -22.97
N PHE A 335 -3.96 1.90 -23.91
CA PHE A 335 -4.32 0.51 -23.62
C PHE A 335 -3.47 -0.45 -24.45
N GLY A 336 -2.39 -0.95 -23.85
CA GLY A 336 -1.47 -1.91 -24.46
C GLY A 336 -1.96 -3.34 -24.39
N ARG A 337 -1.13 -4.25 -24.88
CA ARG A 337 -1.37 -5.70 -24.88
C ARG A 337 -1.22 -6.25 -23.47
N ARG A 338 -2.30 -6.84 -22.96
CA ARG A 338 -2.33 -7.47 -21.64
C ARG A 338 -1.31 -8.60 -21.53
N ALA A 339 -0.58 -8.60 -20.41
CA ALA A 339 0.41 -9.61 -20.08
C ALA A 339 0.46 -9.87 -18.57
N ALA A 340 0.90 -11.07 -18.15
CA ALA A 340 1.20 -11.33 -16.75
C ALA A 340 2.37 -10.43 -16.28
N PRO A 341 2.23 -9.66 -15.18
CA PRO A 341 3.28 -8.76 -14.71
C PRO A 341 4.48 -9.50 -14.10
N TYR A 342 4.24 -10.63 -13.43
CA TYR A 342 5.26 -11.44 -12.81
C TYR A 342 4.81 -12.92 -12.70
N ALA A 343 5.76 -13.80 -12.40
CA ALA A 343 5.54 -15.16 -11.97
C ALA A 343 6.44 -15.46 -10.76
N GLU A 344 5.93 -16.27 -9.84
CA GLU A 344 6.70 -16.79 -8.70
C GLU A 344 7.72 -17.83 -9.18
N LEU A 345 8.95 -17.79 -8.65
CA LEU A 345 9.92 -18.87 -8.86
C LEU A 345 9.43 -20.14 -8.19
N GLU A 346 9.59 -21.29 -8.85
CA GLU A 346 9.23 -22.58 -8.26
C GLU A 346 10.37 -23.21 -7.45
N ARG A 347 11.62 -22.94 -7.82
CA ARG A 347 12.80 -23.40 -7.09
C ARG A 347 13.88 -22.34 -7.08
N THR A 348 14.79 -22.46 -6.12
CA THR A 348 15.96 -21.58 -6.00
C THR A 348 16.77 -21.57 -7.30
N ALA A 349 17.00 -20.38 -7.85
CA ALA A 349 17.93 -20.16 -8.95
C ALA A 349 19.30 -19.81 -8.36
N LEU A 350 20.33 -20.59 -8.71
CA LEU A 350 21.69 -20.42 -8.20
C LEU A 350 22.49 -19.43 -9.06
N PRO A 351 23.57 -18.83 -8.51
CA PRO A 351 24.58 -18.16 -9.33
C PRO A 351 25.04 -19.07 -10.46
N ASN A 352 25.34 -18.47 -11.60
CA ASN A 352 25.68 -19.09 -12.88
C ASN A 352 24.52 -19.83 -13.59
N ALA A 353 23.30 -19.85 -13.03
CA ALA A 353 22.15 -20.43 -13.73
C ALA A 353 21.75 -19.57 -14.94
N THR A 354 21.52 -20.22 -16.08
CA THR A 354 20.99 -19.61 -17.31
C THR A 354 19.51 -19.93 -17.53
N THR A 355 18.89 -20.64 -16.59
CA THR A 355 17.47 -20.98 -16.61
C THR A 355 16.84 -20.76 -15.23
N VAL A 356 15.57 -20.38 -15.22
CA VAL A 356 14.77 -20.17 -14.01
C VAL A 356 13.46 -20.94 -14.15
N ASN A 357 13.07 -21.69 -13.12
CA ASN A 357 11.78 -22.39 -13.11
C ASN A 357 10.75 -21.48 -12.45
N ILE A 358 9.63 -21.25 -13.12
CA ILE A 358 8.55 -20.37 -12.66
C ILE A 358 7.21 -21.12 -12.68
N LEU A 359 6.30 -20.71 -11.81
CA LEU A 359 4.92 -21.21 -11.80
C LEU A 359 4.15 -20.73 -13.05
N ASP A 360 3.32 -21.61 -13.60
CA ASP A 360 2.41 -21.30 -14.71
C ASP A 360 1.22 -20.46 -14.19
N THR A 361 1.32 -19.14 -14.34
CA THR A 361 0.33 -18.15 -13.87
C THR A 361 -0.55 -17.66 -15.04
N PRO A 362 -1.80 -17.20 -14.80
CA PRO A 362 -2.66 -16.72 -15.87
C PRO A 362 -1.99 -15.64 -16.75
N ASN A 363 -2.11 -15.80 -18.07
CA ASN A 363 -1.50 -14.94 -19.10
C ASN A 363 0.04 -15.01 -19.20
N ILE A 364 0.73 -15.95 -18.54
CA ILE A 364 2.19 -16.09 -18.71
C ILE A 364 2.58 -16.46 -20.15
N GLY A 365 1.68 -17.08 -20.92
CA GLY A 365 1.87 -17.36 -22.34
C GLY A 365 2.05 -16.11 -23.23
N SER A 366 1.82 -14.91 -22.68
CA SER A 366 2.14 -13.65 -23.36
C SER A 366 3.63 -13.30 -23.33
N TRP A 367 4.43 -14.03 -22.54
CA TRP A 367 5.88 -13.86 -22.46
C TRP A 367 6.54 -14.56 -23.64
N GLY A 368 7.66 -14.02 -24.13
CA GLY A 368 8.39 -14.62 -25.24
C GLY A 368 9.86 -14.20 -25.32
N PRO A 369 10.60 -14.72 -26.31
CA PRO A 369 11.98 -14.32 -26.57
C PRO A 369 12.13 -12.80 -26.70
N ASN A 370 13.23 -12.27 -26.18
CA ASN A 370 13.55 -10.84 -26.07
C ASN A 370 12.66 -10.03 -25.13
N ASP A 371 11.69 -10.65 -24.44
CA ASP A 371 11.10 -9.98 -23.29
C ASP A 371 12.16 -9.72 -22.23
N GLU A 372 12.09 -8.56 -21.63
CA GLU A 372 12.95 -8.19 -20.53
C GLU A 372 12.30 -8.59 -19.22
N VAL A 373 13.10 -9.21 -18.37
CA VAL A 373 12.67 -9.67 -17.05
C VAL A 373 13.66 -9.21 -15.98
N VAL A 374 13.19 -9.10 -14.74
CA VAL A 374 14.03 -8.99 -13.56
C VAL A 374 13.72 -10.14 -12.60
N ILE A 375 14.77 -10.78 -12.09
CA ILE A 375 14.65 -11.75 -10.99
C ILE A 375 14.92 -11.01 -9.68
N THR A 376 13.96 -11.00 -8.76
CA THR A 376 14.03 -10.21 -7.52
C THR A 376 15.08 -10.74 -6.54
N SER A 377 15.70 -9.86 -5.74
CA SER A 377 16.58 -10.29 -4.64
C SER A 377 15.81 -11.07 -3.58
N THR A 378 16.48 -11.99 -2.89
CA THR A 378 16.02 -12.63 -1.64
C THR A 378 17.08 -12.55 -0.55
N ALA A 379 18.11 -11.73 -0.74
CA ALA A 379 19.19 -11.59 0.21
C ALA A 379 18.89 -10.52 1.27
N GLY A 380 19.22 -10.81 2.53
CA GLY A 380 19.28 -9.84 3.62
C GLY A 380 20.70 -9.32 3.86
N GLN A 381 20.88 -8.46 4.86
CA GLN A 381 22.21 -7.92 5.22
C GLN A 381 23.20 -9.06 5.50
N ARG A 382 24.42 -9.02 4.94
CA ARG A 382 25.46 -10.05 5.15
C ARG A 382 26.80 -9.54 5.74
N THR A 383 27.00 -8.23 5.93
CA THR A 383 28.27 -7.65 6.45
C THR A 383 28.05 -6.56 7.51
N THR A 384 29.04 -6.37 8.40
CA THR A 384 29.05 -5.45 9.57
C THR A 384 29.73 -4.09 9.33
N ALA A 385 30.29 -3.84 8.14
CA ALA A 385 30.83 -2.53 7.81
C ALA A 385 29.67 -1.55 7.52
N GLY A 386 29.81 -0.29 7.96
CA GLY A 386 28.79 0.75 7.84
C GLY A 386 28.13 0.80 6.45
N VAL A 387 26.86 1.20 6.44
CA VAL A 387 26.00 1.41 5.25
C VAL A 387 26.83 1.65 3.99
N PRO A 388 26.97 0.65 3.09
CA PRO A 388 27.63 0.86 1.82
C PRO A 388 26.90 1.95 1.03
N ALA A 389 27.69 2.71 0.28
CA ALA A 389 27.26 3.89 -0.45
C ALA A 389 26.53 3.51 -1.76
N ASN A 390 25.26 3.08 -1.72
CA ASN A 390 24.45 2.82 -2.94
C ASN A 390 25.24 2.03 -4.00
N THR A 391 26.08 1.08 -3.58
CA THR A 391 26.95 0.33 -4.46
C THR A 391 26.19 -0.92 -4.88
N GLY A 392 26.40 -1.41 -6.11
CA GLY A 392 25.80 -2.68 -6.58
C GLY A 392 26.18 -3.92 -5.76
N THR A 393 26.91 -3.75 -4.65
CA THR A 393 27.28 -4.77 -3.67
C THR A 393 26.34 -4.80 -2.45
N ASP A 394 25.40 -3.86 -2.33
CA ASP A 394 24.37 -3.90 -1.29
C ASP A 394 23.51 -5.17 -1.47
N PRO A 395 23.33 -6.00 -0.42
CA PRO A 395 22.65 -7.29 -0.56
C PRO A 395 21.18 -7.15 -0.97
N TRP A 396 20.55 -6.03 -0.60
CA TRP A 396 19.19 -5.71 -0.99
C TRP A 396 19.07 -5.34 -2.48
N LEU A 397 20.15 -4.91 -3.14
CA LEU A 397 20.13 -4.50 -4.55
C LEU A 397 20.60 -5.61 -5.51
N GLN A 398 20.42 -6.89 -5.14
CA GLN A 398 20.80 -8.06 -5.94
C GLN A 398 19.72 -8.52 -6.95
N ALA A 399 18.75 -7.67 -7.29
CA ALA A 399 17.80 -7.98 -8.36
C ALA A 399 18.50 -7.92 -9.73
N GLU A 400 18.24 -8.91 -10.59
CA GLU A 400 19.00 -9.10 -11.82
C GLU A 400 18.13 -9.01 -13.08
N ARG A 401 18.41 -7.99 -13.91
CA ARG A 401 17.76 -7.76 -15.20
C ARG A 401 18.35 -8.69 -16.27
N ARG A 402 17.50 -9.37 -17.04
CA ARG A 402 17.86 -10.31 -18.11
C ARG A 402 16.92 -10.20 -19.28
N LEU A 403 17.36 -10.68 -20.44
CA LEU A 403 16.48 -10.95 -21.58
C LEU A 403 16.11 -12.43 -21.59
N VAL A 404 14.86 -12.70 -21.96
CA VAL A 404 14.35 -14.05 -22.15
C VAL A 404 14.87 -14.60 -23.47
N GLY A 405 15.61 -15.69 -23.44
CA GLY A 405 15.97 -16.48 -24.63
C GLY A 405 14.83 -17.40 -25.08
N GLY A 406 14.00 -17.87 -24.15
CA GLY A 406 12.84 -18.69 -24.43
C GLY A 406 12.02 -19.00 -23.19
N ILE A 407 10.75 -19.36 -23.36
CA ILE A 407 9.87 -19.83 -22.29
C ILE A 407 9.15 -21.09 -22.78
N THR A 408 9.29 -22.19 -22.04
CA THR A 408 8.70 -23.48 -22.40
C THR A 408 8.01 -24.11 -21.20
N LEU A 409 7.01 -24.96 -21.45
CA LEU A 409 6.48 -25.82 -20.39
C LEU A 409 7.57 -26.81 -19.97
N ALA A 410 7.72 -27.02 -18.66
CA ALA A 410 8.63 -28.03 -18.17
C ALA A 410 8.15 -29.42 -18.63
N PRO A 411 9.06 -30.33 -19.06
CA PRO A 411 8.68 -31.66 -19.53
C PRO A 411 7.80 -32.40 -18.51
N GLY A 412 6.61 -32.84 -18.94
CA GLY A 412 5.66 -33.57 -18.09
C GLY A 412 4.88 -32.71 -17.08
N SER A 413 5.02 -31.38 -17.10
CA SER A 413 4.29 -30.47 -16.20
C SER A 413 3.21 -29.67 -16.92
N SER A 414 2.10 -29.44 -16.22
CA SER A 414 1.02 -28.52 -16.60
C SER A 414 1.00 -27.23 -15.78
N THR A 415 1.90 -27.10 -14.80
CA THR A 415 1.91 -26.00 -13.83
C THR A 415 3.26 -25.28 -13.74
N LEU A 416 4.26 -25.71 -14.50
CA LEU A 416 5.63 -25.19 -14.43
C LEU A 416 6.16 -24.80 -15.81
N ARG A 417 6.88 -23.68 -15.85
CA ARG A 417 7.61 -23.22 -17.02
C ARG A 417 9.09 -23.03 -16.73
N VAL A 418 9.91 -23.27 -17.75
CA VAL A 418 11.34 -22.98 -17.76
C VAL A 418 11.56 -21.70 -18.56
N LEU A 419 12.13 -20.69 -17.90
CA LEU A 419 12.54 -19.44 -18.52
C LEU A 419 14.05 -19.50 -18.79
N THR A 420 14.43 -19.53 -20.07
CA THR A 420 15.84 -19.43 -20.49
C THR A 420 16.25 -17.97 -20.53
N LEU A 421 17.41 -17.66 -19.95
CA LEU A 421 17.98 -16.32 -19.87
C LEU A 421 19.09 -16.15 -20.90
N ASN A 422 19.27 -14.93 -21.41
CA ASN A 422 20.35 -14.61 -22.36
C ASN A 422 21.76 -14.65 -21.73
N SER A 423 21.85 -14.50 -20.42
CA SER A 423 23.10 -14.60 -19.66
C SER A 423 22.85 -15.16 -18.27
N ALA A 424 23.89 -15.76 -17.70
CA ALA A 424 23.83 -16.40 -16.39
C ALA A 424 23.53 -15.41 -15.25
N LEU A 425 22.86 -15.86 -14.20
CA LEU A 425 22.64 -15.09 -12.96
C LEU A 425 23.94 -14.95 -12.17
N SER A 426 24.12 -13.82 -11.49
CA SER A 426 25.27 -13.55 -10.62
C SER A 426 24.96 -13.89 -9.15
N HIS A 427 23.69 -13.86 -8.79
CA HIS A 427 23.21 -14.02 -7.43
C HIS A 427 22.29 -15.23 -7.30
N ARG A 428 22.10 -15.63 -6.04
CA ARG A 428 21.11 -16.64 -5.66
C ARG A 428 19.76 -15.96 -5.51
N HIS A 429 18.72 -16.55 -6.08
CA HIS A 429 17.34 -16.13 -5.93
C HIS A 429 16.55 -17.29 -5.33
N SER A 430 16.22 -17.17 -4.05
CA SER A 430 15.85 -18.30 -3.21
C SER A 430 14.34 -18.59 -3.26
N VAL A 431 13.99 -19.86 -3.10
CA VAL A 431 12.62 -20.33 -2.88
C VAL A 431 12.66 -21.24 -1.66
N VAL A 432 12.15 -20.76 -0.54
CA VAL A 432 12.11 -21.50 0.71
C VAL A 432 10.69 -21.49 1.25
N SER A 433 10.11 -22.66 1.37
CA SER A 433 8.77 -22.84 1.93
C SER A 433 8.76 -23.98 2.93
N ALA A 434 7.87 -23.88 3.91
CA ALA A 434 7.60 -24.95 4.85
C ALA A 434 6.09 -25.00 5.11
N SER A 435 5.58 -26.21 5.33
CA SER A 435 4.17 -26.47 5.67
C SER A 435 4.08 -27.58 6.70
N GLY A 436 2.90 -27.74 7.32
CA GLY A 436 2.68 -28.77 8.33
C GLY A 436 3.39 -28.53 9.67
N MET A 437 3.88 -27.31 9.91
CA MET A 437 4.39 -26.90 11.23
C MET A 437 3.19 -26.79 12.17
N ARG A 438 2.93 -27.85 12.93
CA ARG A 438 1.73 -27.94 13.77
C ARG A 438 2.03 -27.55 15.20
N ASN A 439 1.31 -26.57 15.72
CA ASN A 439 1.18 -26.40 17.17
C ASN A 439 0.03 -27.28 17.67
N LEU A 440 0.18 -27.90 18.85
CA LEU A 440 -0.85 -28.74 19.46
C LEU A 440 -1.84 -27.92 20.31
N ALA A 441 -1.49 -26.71 20.77
CA ALA A 441 -2.38 -25.85 21.57
C ALA A 441 -2.08 -24.34 21.42
N PRO A 442 -3.00 -23.53 20.86
CA PRO A 442 -4.17 -23.98 20.10
C PRO A 442 -3.73 -24.71 18.83
N ALA A 443 -4.48 -25.75 18.45
CA ALA A 443 -4.18 -26.53 17.26
C ALA A 443 -4.24 -25.65 16.02
N ARG A 444 -3.09 -25.40 15.40
CA ARG A 444 -2.96 -24.57 14.20
C ARG A 444 -1.81 -25.08 13.36
N ASP A 445 -2.05 -25.17 12.06
CA ASP A 445 -1.02 -25.44 11.07
C ASP A 445 -0.42 -24.13 10.59
N TRP A 446 0.91 -24.08 10.60
CA TRP A 446 1.70 -22.96 10.15
C TRP A 446 2.41 -23.31 8.85
N SER A 447 2.49 -22.32 7.97
CA SER A 447 3.21 -22.41 6.71
C SER A 447 3.76 -21.05 6.32
N TYR A 448 4.87 -21.05 5.60
CA TYR A 448 5.37 -19.87 4.93
C TYR A 448 5.86 -20.23 3.53
N ASP A 449 5.92 -19.20 2.69
CA ASP A 449 6.43 -19.29 1.32
C ASP A 449 7.24 -18.03 1.00
N ALA A 450 8.55 -18.10 1.25
CA ALA A 450 9.50 -17.03 1.02
C ALA A 450 10.24 -17.31 -0.31
N ARG A 451 9.82 -16.63 -1.38
CA ARG A 451 10.36 -16.87 -2.72
C ARG A 451 10.61 -15.61 -3.53
N ALA A 452 11.55 -15.72 -4.46
CA ALA A 452 11.78 -14.73 -5.52
C ALA A 452 10.69 -14.75 -6.59
N TYR A 453 10.65 -13.69 -7.38
CA TYR A 453 9.78 -13.52 -8.54
C TYR A 453 10.61 -13.27 -9.80
N ALA A 454 10.12 -13.76 -10.93
CA ALA A 454 10.48 -13.27 -12.25
C ALA A 454 9.44 -12.23 -12.65
N VAL A 455 9.86 -11.01 -12.97
CA VAL A 455 8.98 -9.87 -13.25
C VAL A 455 9.23 -9.39 -14.67
N ARG A 456 8.18 -9.26 -15.49
CA ARG A 456 8.31 -8.84 -16.89
C ARG A 456 8.24 -7.33 -17.02
N LEU A 457 9.23 -6.76 -17.70
CA LEU A 457 9.37 -5.32 -17.91
C LEU A 457 8.97 -4.86 -19.31
N SER A 458 8.83 -5.79 -20.27
CA SER A 458 8.44 -5.46 -21.65
C SER A 458 6.96 -5.12 -21.77
N LYS A 459 6.63 -4.11 -22.57
CA LYS A 459 5.27 -3.80 -23.04
C LYS A 459 5.35 -3.35 -24.50
N ASN A 460 4.25 -3.43 -25.24
CA ASN A 460 4.24 -3.04 -26.66
C ASN A 460 4.07 -1.53 -26.85
N ILE A 461 3.42 -0.84 -25.91
CA ILE A 461 3.43 0.63 -25.85
C ILE A 461 4.53 1.05 -24.89
N VAL A 462 5.49 1.84 -25.39
CA VAL A 462 6.62 2.34 -24.61
C VAL A 462 6.64 3.87 -24.68
N ILE A 463 6.66 4.52 -23.53
CA ILE A 463 6.97 5.94 -23.37
C ILE A 463 8.43 6.03 -22.93
N ASP A 464 9.30 6.56 -23.76
CA ASP A 464 10.72 6.70 -23.48
C ASP A 464 11.10 8.16 -23.21
N GLY A 465 11.80 8.42 -22.10
CA GLY A 465 12.17 9.77 -21.67
C GLY A 465 13.23 10.47 -22.51
N GLY A 466 13.76 9.83 -23.56
CA GLY A 466 14.69 10.48 -24.49
C GLY A 466 16.02 10.76 -23.83
N VAL A 467 16.67 9.74 -23.27
CA VAL A 467 17.99 9.85 -22.65
C VAL A 467 19.08 9.34 -23.58
N THR A 468 20.14 10.15 -23.76
CA THR A 468 21.36 9.80 -24.50
C THR A 468 22.63 10.00 -23.66
N GLY A 469 23.64 9.18 -23.94
CA GLY A 469 24.97 9.32 -23.35
C GLY A 469 24.98 9.24 -21.82
N THR A 470 25.62 10.21 -21.18
CA THR A 470 25.81 10.31 -19.71
C THR A 470 24.71 11.08 -18.98
N ASN A 471 23.63 11.51 -19.64
CA ASN A 471 22.55 12.30 -19.03
C ASN A 471 21.55 11.43 -18.23
N THR A 472 22.05 10.65 -17.26
CA THR A 472 21.32 9.58 -16.57
C THR A 472 20.39 10.04 -15.44
N ASN A 473 19.86 11.28 -15.52
CA ASN A 473 18.98 11.87 -14.48
C ASN A 473 17.84 12.73 -15.04
N TYR A 474 17.61 12.70 -16.35
CA TYR A 474 16.73 13.67 -17.00
C TYR A 474 15.93 13.06 -18.15
N GLY A 475 14.78 12.51 -17.82
CA GLY A 475 13.80 11.97 -18.75
C GLY A 475 12.62 12.91 -18.98
N GLY A 476 11.61 12.39 -19.69
CA GLY A 476 10.30 13.03 -19.74
C GLY A 476 9.45 12.73 -18.51
N HIS A 477 8.33 13.43 -18.38
CA HIS A 477 7.42 13.27 -17.25
C HIS A 477 5.95 13.40 -17.69
N VAL A 478 5.03 12.88 -16.87
CA VAL A 478 3.58 12.96 -17.13
C VAL A 478 2.89 13.59 -15.93
N MET A 479 2.05 14.59 -16.18
CA MET A 479 1.29 15.29 -15.16
C MET A 479 -0.18 15.42 -15.55
N VAL A 480 -1.06 14.92 -14.69
CA VAL A 480 -2.51 15.03 -14.81
C VAL A 480 -2.99 16.06 -13.79
N MET A 481 -3.52 17.18 -14.25
CA MET A 481 -3.87 18.32 -13.40
C MET A 481 -5.31 18.25 -12.93
N GLY A 482 -5.53 18.52 -11.64
CA GLY A 482 -6.85 18.85 -11.13
C GLY A 482 -7.38 20.16 -11.69
N ALA A 483 -8.69 20.37 -11.56
CA ALA A 483 -9.25 21.70 -11.76
C ALA A 483 -8.65 22.66 -10.71
N PRO A 484 -8.38 23.94 -11.03
CA PRO A 484 -7.97 24.93 -10.04
C PRO A 484 -8.97 24.99 -8.88
N ALA A 485 -8.52 25.20 -7.64
CA ALA A 485 -9.44 25.30 -6.51
C ALA A 485 -10.36 26.54 -6.62
N ASN A 486 -9.81 27.67 -7.08
CA ASN A 486 -10.58 28.83 -7.52
C ASN A 486 -10.82 28.73 -9.03
N ASN A 487 -12.04 28.36 -9.43
CA ASN A 487 -12.36 27.95 -10.80
C ASN A 487 -13.49 28.79 -11.44
N PRO A 488 -13.32 30.10 -11.63
CA PRO A 488 -14.35 30.95 -12.24
C PRO A 488 -14.63 30.57 -13.69
N ASP A 489 -13.64 29.99 -14.38
CA ASP A 489 -13.72 29.60 -15.79
C ASP A 489 -14.35 28.21 -16.01
N GLY A 490 -14.72 27.49 -14.94
CA GLY A 490 -15.35 26.17 -15.03
C GLY A 490 -14.46 25.08 -15.64
N ARG A 491 -13.13 25.18 -15.51
CA ARG A 491 -12.17 24.18 -15.99
C ARG A 491 -12.39 22.85 -15.30
N ARG A 492 -12.17 21.75 -16.01
CA ARG A 492 -12.31 20.39 -15.45
C ARG A 492 -10.94 19.76 -15.21
N ALA A 493 -10.84 18.82 -14.28
CA ALA A 493 -9.63 18.03 -14.10
C ALA A 493 -9.30 17.23 -15.38
N GLY A 494 -8.01 17.06 -15.67
CA GLY A 494 -7.53 16.11 -16.66
C GLY A 494 -7.80 14.68 -16.21
N ARG A 495 -7.84 13.75 -17.19
CA ARG A 495 -8.13 12.33 -16.95
C ARG A 495 -7.06 11.43 -17.55
N ALA A 496 -6.65 10.41 -16.79
CA ALA A 496 -5.75 9.37 -17.27
C ALA A 496 -6.35 7.97 -17.09
N ASN A 497 -6.34 7.21 -18.18
CA ASN A 497 -6.68 5.80 -18.23
C ASN A 497 -5.55 5.06 -18.94
N ILE A 498 -4.60 4.53 -18.17
CA ILE A 498 -3.36 3.96 -18.70
C ILE A 498 -3.24 2.51 -18.24
N MET A 499 -3.21 1.61 -19.22
CA MET A 499 -3.12 0.17 -18.98
C MET A 499 -2.08 -0.48 -19.89
N ASP A 500 -1.26 -1.37 -19.33
CA ASP A 500 -0.30 -2.18 -20.10
C ASP A 500 0.76 -1.36 -20.88
N VAL A 501 1.21 -0.24 -20.30
CA VAL A 501 2.22 0.66 -20.88
C VAL A 501 3.53 0.59 -20.11
N ARG A 502 4.67 0.68 -20.82
CA ARG A 502 6.00 0.85 -20.21
C ARG A 502 6.40 2.32 -20.24
N PHE A 503 6.89 2.83 -19.12
CA PHE A 503 7.53 4.12 -18.95
C PHE A 503 9.02 3.85 -18.73
N ASN A 504 9.87 4.23 -19.68
CA ASN A 504 11.28 3.90 -19.70
C ASN A 504 12.12 5.17 -19.54
N ARG A 505 13.02 5.20 -18.55
CA ARG A 505 13.95 6.32 -18.33
C ARG A 505 13.22 7.66 -18.18
N MET A 506 12.16 7.65 -17.36
CA MET A 506 11.28 8.79 -17.12
C MET A 506 11.56 9.44 -15.75
N GLY A 507 11.05 10.64 -15.54
CA GLY A 507 11.29 11.48 -14.36
C GLY A 507 12.51 12.38 -14.53
N GLN A 508 12.58 13.45 -13.74
CA GLN A 508 13.71 14.39 -13.75
C GLN A 508 14.22 14.57 -12.32
N ALA A 509 15.47 14.17 -12.07
CA ALA A 509 16.05 14.21 -10.73
C ALA A 509 16.15 15.65 -10.21
N GLY A 510 15.81 15.86 -8.93
CA GLY A 510 15.89 17.16 -8.25
C GLY A 510 14.88 18.22 -8.73
N LEU A 511 13.90 17.86 -9.56
CA LEU A 511 12.86 18.78 -10.03
C LEU A 511 11.48 18.34 -9.53
N LEU A 512 10.84 19.21 -8.74
CA LEU A 512 9.54 18.96 -8.12
C LEU A 512 8.45 18.78 -9.19
N GLY A 513 7.59 17.77 -9.00
CA GLY A 513 6.46 17.48 -9.88
C GLY A 513 6.82 16.77 -11.19
N ARG A 514 8.10 16.48 -11.44
CA ARG A 514 8.60 15.91 -12.71
C ARG A 514 8.83 14.40 -12.60
N TYR A 515 7.75 13.64 -12.47
CA TYR A 515 7.76 12.18 -12.26
C TYR A 515 7.30 11.41 -13.51
N PRO A 516 7.64 10.12 -13.65
CA PRO A 516 7.11 9.28 -14.72
C PRO A 516 5.59 9.34 -14.84
N PHE A 517 4.89 9.40 -13.70
CA PHE A 517 3.45 9.60 -13.66
C PHE A 517 3.02 10.33 -12.36
N HIS A 518 2.20 11.37 -12.52
CA HIS A 518 1.81 12.27 -11.44
C HIS A 518 0.35 12.74 -11.60
N TRP A 519 -0.52 12.35 -10.67
CA TRP A 519 -1.80 13.05 -10.47
C TRP A 519 -1.60 14.21 -9.51
N HIS A 520 -1.94 15.42 -9.92
CA HIS A 520 -1.67 16.66 -9.17
C HIS A 520 -2.97 17.40 -8.80
N LEU A 521 -3.37 17.28 -7.54
CA LEU A 521 -4.47 18.02 -6.89
C LEU A 521 -5.85 17.83 -7.54
N LEU A 522 -6.21 16.59 -7.89
CA LEU A 522 -7.53 16.28 -8.47
C LEU A 522 -8.66 16.30 -7.43
N ALA A 523 -8.35 16.23 -6.14
CA ALA A 523 -9.33 16.01 -5.08
C ALA A 523 -10.27 14.83 -5.44
N ASN A 524 -11.58 15.05 -5.50
CA ASN A 524 -12.57 14.02 -5.83
C ASN A 524 -12.59 13.60 -7.32
N ASP A 525 -11.93 14.35 -8.22
CA ASP A 525 -11.94 14.06 -9.66
C ASP A 525 -10.99 12.91 -10.07
N GLY A 526 -10.26 12.32 -9.12
CA GLY A 526 -9.50 11.08 -9.33
C GLY A 526 -10.41 9.85 -9.53
N GLY A 527 -11.69 9.94 -9.16
CA GLY A 527 -12.68 8.89 -9.34
C GLY A 527 -12.80 8.42 -10.80
N GLY A 528 -12.65 7.10 -11.00
CA GLY A 528 -12.73 6.47 -12.32
C GLY A 528 -11.47 6.66 -13.20
N GLN A 529 -10.40 7.22 -12.65
CA GLN A 529 -9.08 7.22 -13.27
C GLN A 529 -8.26 6.01 -12.81
N ARG A 530 -7.37 5.53 -13.68
CA ARG A 530 -6.62 4.31 -13.41
C ARG A 530 -5.24 4.25 -14.05
N PHE A 531 -4.34 3.61 -13.33
CA PHE A 531 -3.01 3.25 -13.77
C PHE A 531 -2.80 1.76 -13.44
N VAL A 532 -2.97 0.88 -14.44
CA VAL A 532 -3.10 -0.57 -14.23
C VAL A 532 -2.14 -1.39 -15.09
N ASN A 533 -1.43 -2.33 -14.49
CA ASN A 533 -0.52 -3.25 -15.19
C ASN A 533 0.57 -2.54 -16.02
N ASN A 534 0.97 -1.34 -15.61
CA ASN A 534 2.05 -0.58 -16.25
C ASN A 534 3.41 -0.96 -15.66
N VAL A 535 4.48 -0.63 -16.37
CA VAL A 535 5.85 -0.83 -15.90
C VAL A 535 6.61 0.49 -15.97
N ILE A 536 7.15 0.97 -14.85
CA ILE A 536 8.11 2.07 -14.81
C ILE A 536 9.51 1.47 -14.63
N VAL A 537 10.43 1.79 -15.53
CA VAL A 537 11.79 1.23 -15.55
C VAL A 537 12.82 2.37 -15.61
N ASP A 538 13.85 2.26 -14.77
CA ASP A 538 14.99 3.19 -14.73
C ASP A 538 14.53 4.63 -14.46
N SER A 539 13.71 4.85 -13.42
CA SER A 539 13.21 6.19 -13.11
C SER A 539 14.26 7.07 -12.42
N PHE A 540 14.38 8.31 -12.88
CA PHE A 540 15.31 9.30 -12.33
C PHE A 540 14.74 10.11 -11.16
N ASN A 541 13.48 9.88 -10.81
CA ASN A 541 12.82 10.46 -9.65
C ASN A 541 11.83 9.40 -9.12
N ARG A 542 10.87 9.79 -8.27
CA ARG A 542 9.82 8.91 -7.73
C ARG A 542 9.10 8.12 -8.84
N GLY A 543 8.49 6.99 -8.50
CA GLY A 543 7.75 6.16 -9.47
C GLY A 543 6.37 6.71 -9.81
N ILE A 544 5.35 6.32 -9.02
CA ILE A 544 3.94 6.71 -9.19
C ILE A 544 3.60 7.69 -8.08
N VAL A 545 3.17 8.91 -8.45
CA VAL A 545 2.81 9.94 -7.47
C VAL A 545 1.31 10.23 -7.49
N ILE A 546 0.69 10.11 -6.31
CA ILE A 546 -0.68 10.54 -6.04
C ILE A 546 -0.54 11.76 -5.14
N HIS A 547 -0.93 12.93 -5.63
CA HIS A 547 -0.81 14.20 -4.91
C HIS A 547 -2.18 14.87 -4.80
N GLY A 548 -2.67 15.08 -3.57
CA GLY A 548 -3.95 15.75 -3.28
C GLY A 548 -5.14 15.14 -4.04
N THR A 549 -5.13 13.82 -4.24
CA THR A 549 -6.04 13.10 -5.15
C THR A 549 -6.70 11.91 -4.45
N HIS A 550 -7.99 11.69 -4.73
CA HIS A 550 -8.80 10.65 -4.11
C HIS A 550 -9.37 9.65 -5.13
N ASN A 551 -9.75 8.47 -4.66
CA ASN A 551 -10.55 7.49 -5.41
C ASN A 551 -9.91 6.96 -6.72
N THR A 552 -8.58 6.99 -6.84
CA THR A 552 -7.87 6.43 -8.01
C THR A 552 -7.63 4.92 -7.87
N LEU A 553 -7.48 4.24 -9.01
CA LEU A 553 -7.07 2.84 -9.07
C LEU A 553 -5.61 2.72 -9.53
N VAL A 554 -4.73 2.26 -8.64
CA VAL A 554 -3.32 1.94 -8.92
C VAL A 554 -3.12 0.45 -8.69
N GLN A 555 -3.12 -0.33 -9.77
CA GLN A 555 -3.18 -1.80 -9.67
C GLN A 555 -2.18 -2.54 -10.53
N ASN A 556 -1.55 -3.58 -9.97
CA ASN A 556 -0.66 -4.52 -10.68
C ASN A 556 0.50 -3.85 -11.44
N ASN A 557 0.91 -2.64 -11.04
CA ASN A 557 2.02 -1.95 -11.67
C ASN A 557 3.35 -2.48 -11.15
N VAL A 558 4.38 -2.42 -11.99
CA VAL A 558 5.77 -2.70 -11.62
C VAL A 558 6.56 -1.39 -11.67
N VAL A 559 7.25 -1.05 -10.58
CA VAL A 559 8.25 0.03 -10.58
C VAL A 559 9.61 -0.61 -10.33
N PHE A 560 10.51 -0.55 -11.32
CA PHE A 560 11.82 -1.16 -11.26
C PHE A 560 12.94 -0.13 -11.44
N ASN A 561 13.97 -0.23 -10.59
CA ASN A 561 15.15 0.65 -10.61
C ASN A 561 14.75 2.14 -10.59
N HIS A 562 14.28 2.61 -9.44
CA HIS A 562 13.84 4.00 -9.27
C HIS A 562 14.70 4.72 -8.24
N GLN A 563 14.87 6.03 -8.42
CA GLN A 563 15.44 6.94 -7.42
C GLN A 563 14.33 7.49 -6.51
N GLY A 564 14.59 7.64 -5.21
CA GLY A 564 13.58 8.13 -4.28
C GLY A 564 12.43 7.13 -4.09
N HIS A 565 11.24 7.62 -3.74
CA HIS A 565 10.10 6.77 -3.37
C HIS A 565 9.44 6.05 -4.57
N GLY A 566 8.95 4.83 -4.36
CA GLY A 566 8.31 4.02 -5.41
C GLY A 566 6.88 4.48 -5.74
N ILE A 567 5.92 4.14 -4.89
CA ILE A 567 4.56 4.70 -4.88
C ILE A 567 4.48 5.71 -3.75
N PHE A 568 4.08 6.93 -4.07
CA PHE A 568 4.23 8.09 -3.19
C PHE A 568 2.89 8.84 -3.05
N LEU A 569 2.34 8.83 -1.83
CA LEU A 569 1.27 9.74 -1.41
C LEU A 569 1.92 11.02 -0.90
N GLU A 570 1.75 12.14 -1.57
CA GLU A 570 2.70 13.25 -1.46
C GLU A 570 2.61 14.01 -0.14
N ASP A 571 1.43 14.50 0.25
CA ASP A 571 1.33 15.48 1.34
C ASP A 571 0.18 15.24 2.31
N GLY A 572 -0.40 14.04 2.31
CA GLY A 572 -1.31 13.57 3.35
C GLY A 572 -2.79 13.78 3.03
N ALA A 573 -3.12 14.52 1.97
CA ALA A 573 -4.52 14.67 1.56
C ALA A 573 -5.09 13.40 0.89
N GLU A 574 -4.28 12.46 0.44
CA GLU A 574 -4.73 11.37 -0.45
C GLU A 574 -5.59 10.32 0.26
N GLU A 575 -6.91 10.32 0.02
CA GLU A 575 -7.87 9.36 0.60
C GLU A 575 -8.53 8.43 -0.44
N ARG A 576 -8.98 7.27 0.02
CA ARG A 576 -9.83 6.29 -0.70
C ARG A 576 -9.23 5.79 -2.02
N ASN A 577 -7.91 5.86 -2.17
CA ASN A 577 -7.23 5.27 -3.32
C ASN A 577 -7.11 3.75 -3.14
N LEU A 578 -7.20 3.04 -4.27
CA LEU A 578 -7.05 1.58 -4.34
C LEU A 578 -5.63 1.27 -4.85
N ILE A 579 -4.75 0.86 -3.95
CA ILE A 579 -3.35 0.52 -4.22
C ILE A 579 -3.22 -1.01 -4.09
N LEU A 580 -3.39 -1.71 -5.21
CA LEU A 580 -3.66 -3.15 -5.22
C LEU A 580 -2.63 -3.94 -6.05
N GLY A 581 -1.98 -4.95 -5.47
CA GLY A 581 -1.19 -5.91 -6.24
C GLY A 581 0.05 -5.33 -6.94
N ASN A 582 0.49 -4.12 -6.58
CA ASN A 582 1.65 -3.49 -7.20
C ASN A 582 2.95 -4.15 -6.71
N MET A 583 4.01 -4.05 -7.51
CA MET A 583 5.34 -4.54 -7.14
C MET A 583 6.38 -3.44 -7.37
N VAL A 584 7.09 -3.08 -6.30
CA VAL A 584 8.18 -2.11 -6.36
C VAL A 584 9.49 -2.85 -6.11
N VAL A 585 10.43 -2.72 -7.04
CA VAL A 585 11.67 -3.48 -7.11
C VAL A 585 12.86 -2.53 -7.31
N GLY A 586 13.91 -2.64 -6.50
CA GLY A 586 15.16 -1.92 -6.80
C GLY A 586 15.14 -0.44 -6.41
N GLY A 587 14.51 -0.07 -5.29
CA GLY A 587 14.48 1.31 -4.81
C GLY A 587 15.85 1.78 -4.32
N ARG A 588 16.34 2.89 -4.88
CA ARG A 588 17.67 3.47 -4.63
C ARG A 588 17.56 4.88 -4.09
N LYS A 589 18.53 5.26 -3.25
CA LYS A 589 18.65 6.65 -2.80
C LYS A 589 18.77 7.59 -4.01
N SER A 590 18.05 8.70 -3.97
CA SER A 590 18.24 9.79 -4.94
C SER A 590 19.70 10.23 -4.91
N GLN A 591 20.25 10.68 -6.03
CA GLN A 591 21.63 11.17 -6.04
C GLN A 591 21.78 12.41 -5.14
N THR A 592 22.93 12.53 -4.47
CA THR A 592 23.24 13.71 -3.62
C THR A 592 23.13 14.99 -4.45
N GLY A 593 22.40 15.99 -3.93
CA GLY A 593 22.09 17.23 -4.65
C GLY A 593 20.88 17.17 -5.59
N PHE A 594 20.26 16.00 -5.76
CA PHE A 594 19.04 15.80 -6.57
C PHE A 594 17.88 15.17 -5.79
N HIS A 595 18.00 15.00 -4.47
CA HIS A 595 16.86 14.62 -3.63
C HIS A 595 15.96 15.84 -3.43
N LEU A 596 14.65 15.63 -3.48
CA LEU A 596 13.64 16.64 -3.17
C LEU A 596 13.28 16.62 -1.68
N LEU A 597 13.39 15.46 -1.05
CA LEU A 597 13.14 15.26 0.38
C LEU A 597 14.30 14.49 1.02
N ASP A 598 14.59 14.77 2.29
CA ASP A 598 15.58 14.03 3.06
C ASP A 598 15.24 12.53 3.16
N SER A 599 13.96 12.19 3.13
CA SER A 599 13.46 10.81 3.11
C SER A 599 13.87 10.01 1.87
N GLU A 600 14.43 10.64 0.84
CA GLU A 600 14.85 9.99 -0.40
C GLU A 600 16.34 9.65 -0.44
N ASN A 601 17.15 10.26 0.43
CA ASN A 601 18.60 10.08 0.42
C ASN A 601 19.21 10.07 1.82
N SER A 602 18.86 11.05 2.65
CA SER A 602 19.61 11.42 3.84
C SER A 602 19.37 10.47 5.04
N LEU A 603 18.16 9.91 5.19
CA LEU A 603 17.82 9.09 6.35
C LEU A 603 18.44 7.67 6.24
N SER A 604 19.11 7.26 7.32
CA SER A 604 19.85 5.99 7.39
C SER A 604 19.95 5.42 8.81
N ASN A 605 19.11 5.90 9.73
CA ASN A 605 19.11 5.45 11.11
C ASN A 605 18.30 4.14 11.25
N VAL A 606 18.45 3.42 12.36
CA VAL A 606 17.80 2.11 12.56
C VAL A 606 16.26 2.14 12.51
N THR A 607 15.64 3.30 12.69
CA THR A 607 14.19 3.49 12.77
C THR A 607 13.59 4.20 11.55
N SER A 608 14.40 4.69 10.61
CA SER A 608 13.97 5.42 9.40
C SER A 608 15.01 5.26 8.29
N GLN A 609 14.64 4.65 7.16
CA GLN A 609 15.58 4.25 6.10
C GLN A 609 15.13 4.73 4.71
N SER A 610 15.91 5.65 4.13
CA SER A 610 15.66 6.19 2.79
C SER A 610 16.10 5.26 1.65
N PRO A 611 15.34 5.19 0.53
CA PRO A 611 13.95 5.62 0.34
C PRO A 611 12.95 4.49 0.67
N SER A 612 11.65 4.74 0.57
CA SER A 612 10.63 3.69 0.65
C SER A 612 10.11 3.19 -0.71
N SER A 613 9.72 1.91 -0.77
CA SER A 613 8.92 1.40 -1.90
C SER A 613 7.51 1.98 -1.89
N TYR A 614 6.88 2.08 -0.72
CA TYR A 614 5.56 2.67 -0.53
C TYR A 614 5.67 3.74 0.56
N TRP A 615 5.46 5.00 0.17
CA TRP A 615 5.41 6.15 1.07
C TRP A 615 3.96 6.54 1.32
N ILE A 616 3.52 6.37 2.55
CA ILE A 616 2.12 6.46 2.96
C ILE A 616 1.97 7.62 3.93
N THR A 617 1.34 8.70 3.46
CA THR A 617 1.09 9.90 4.28
C THR A 617 -0.34 9.98 4.81
N ASN A 618 -1.23 9.09 4.37
CA ASN A 618 -2.59 8.97 4.89
C ASN A 618 -3.04 7.50 4.91
N PRO A 619 -3.44 6.96 6.08
CA PRO A 619 -3.86 5.57 6.20
C PRO A 619 -5.24 5.30 5.58
N ASN A 620 -6.04 6.33 5.24
CA ASN A 620 -7.39 6.17 4.69
C ASN A 620 -7.38 5.69 3.22
N ASN A 621 -6.69 4.59 2.91
CA ASN A 621 -6.55 4.01 1.59
C ASN A 621 -6.62 2.48 1.68
N THR A 622 -6.98 1.82 0.56
CA THR A 622 -6.95 0.36 0.47
C THR A 622 -5.59 -0.04 -0.09
N ILE A 623 -4.74 -0.66 0.74
CA ILE A 623 -3.37 -1.04 0.39
C ILE A 623 -3.25 -2.55 0.53
N GLU A 624 -3.44 -3.28 -0.57
CA GLU A 624 -3.56 -4.73 -0.51
C GLU A 624 -2.70 -5.48 -1.52
N ASN A 625 -2.17 -6.63 -1.10
CA ASN A 625 -1.42 -7.58 -1.92
C ASN A 625 -0.21 -6.96 -2.64
N ASN A 626 0.32 -5.85 -2.13
CA ASN A 626 1.47 -5.17 -2.72
C ASN A 626 2.77 -5.83 -2.29
N ILE A 627 3.79 -5.76 -3.14
CA ILE A 627 5.10 -6.34 -2.92
C ILE A 627 6.15 -5.22 -2.95
N ALA A 628 6.91 -5.10 -1.86
CA ALA A 628 8.13 -4.30 -1.77
C ALA A 628 9.33 -5.24 -1.74
N THR A 629 10.23 -5.11 -2.71
CA THR A 629 11.41 -5.97 -2.75
C THR A 629 12.63 -5.27 -3.28
N SER A 630 13.80 -5.77 -2.86
CA SER A 630 15.08 -5.33 -3.39
C SER A 630 15.29 -3.82 -3.23
N THR A 631 14.86 -3.26 -2.10
CA THR A 631 14.86 -1.81 -1.85
C THR A 631 15.89 -1.49 -0.79
N LEU A 632 16.72 -0.47 -1.03
CA LEU A 632 17.78 -0.12 -0.10
C LEU A 632 17.25 0.37 1.25
N GLY A 633 16.13 1.09 1.28
CA GLY A 633 15.52 1.62 2.50
C GLY A 633 14.33 0.80 3.00
N SER A 634 13.19 1.45 3.18
CA SER A 634 11.97 0.85 3.71
C SER A 634 11.09 0.20 2.62
N GLY A 635 10.35 -0.86 2.97
CA GLY A 635 9.29 -1.41 2.15
C GLY A 635 8.07 -0.50 2.19
N PHE A 636 7.37 -0.51 3.33
CA PHE A 636 6.22 0.35 3.60
C PHE A 636 6.57 1.33 4.72
N TRP A 637 6.40 2.63 4.47
CA TRP A 637 6.71 3.67 5.45
C TRP A 637 5.52 4.62 5.60
N PHE A 638 4.97 4.67 6.81
CA PHE A 638 3.93 5.60 7.21
C PHE A 638 4.58 6.86 7.80
N ALA A 639 4.40 7.98 7.11
CA ALA A 639 4.85 9.30 7.55
C ALA A 639 3.64 10.24 7.57
N LEU A 640 2.85 10.18 8.66
CA LEU A 640 1.52 10.78 8.72
C LEU A 640 1.60 12.21 9.29
N PRO A 641 1.27 13.27 8.54
CA PRO A 641 1.14 14.60 9.12
C PRO A 641 -0.18 14.76 9.89
N ASP A 642 -0.26 15.79 10.74
CA ASP A 642 -1.48 16.12 11.47
C ASP A 642 -2.57 16.70 10.56
N GLU A 643 -2.17 17.52 9.60
CA GLU A 643 -2.99 18.09 8.53
C GLU A 643 -2.23 17.95 7.20
N PRO A 644 -2.89 17.99 6.03
CA PRO A 644 -2.18 18.01 4.76
C PRO A 644 -1.12 19.12 4.74
N VAL A 645 0.06 18.81 4.21
CA VAL A 645 1.18 19.76 4.07
C VAL A 645 1.30 20.22 2.61
N GLY A 646 2.35 20.97 2.25
CA GLY A 646 2.65 21.28 0.86
C GLY A 646 1.52 21.95 0.09
N ALA A 647 1.29 21.52 -1.16
CA ALA A 647 0.30 22.13 -2.04
C ALA A 647 -1.14 21.82 -1.61
N SER A 648 -1.38 20.64 -1.01
CA SER A 648 -2.71 20.28 -0.50
C SER A 648 -3.15 21.14 0.68
N ALA A 649 -2.23 21.63 1.50
CA ALA A 649 -2.53 22.55 2.61
C ALA A 649 -3.23 23.85 2.14
N SER A 650 -2.95 24.27 0.90
CA SER A 650 -3.49 25.51 0.32
C SER A 650 -4.74 25.30 -0.54
N ASP A 651 -5.24 24.07 -0.65
CA ASP A 651 -6.42 23.75 -1.46
C ASP A 651 -7.68 23.65 -0.59
N PRO A 652 -8.63 24.60 -0.68
CA PRO A 652 -9.86 24.57 0.09
C PRO A 652 -10.70 23.29 -0.06
N ARG A 653 -10.54 22.54 -1.16
CA ARG A 653 -11.25 21.28 -1.40
C ARG A 653 -10.74 20.15 -0.52
N LEU A 654 -9.55 20.29 0.07
CA LEU A 654 -8.86 19.30 0.89
C LEU A 654 -8.86 19.66 2.38
N ASN A 655 -9.57 20.73 2.77
CA ASN A 655 -9.69 21.20 4.15
C ASN A 655 -10.35 20.16 5.06
N GLY A 656 -9.84 20.07 6.31
CA GLY A 656 -10.42 19.23 7.36
C GLY A 656 -9.94 17.77 7.37
N ILE A 657 -9.09 17.38 6.42
CA ILE A 657 -8.41 16.08 6.44
C ILE A 657 -7.43 16.05 7.62
N ARG A 658 -7.34 14.91 8.32
CA ARG A 658 -6.51 14.72 9.51
C ARG A 658 -5.77 13.37 9.47
N PRO A 659 -4.69 13.24 8.67
CA PRO A 659 -4.10 11.95 8.31
C PRO A 659 -3.62 11.13 9.51
N ARG A 660 -2.95 11.77 10.49
CA ARG A 660 -2.52 11.11 11.74
C ARG A 660 -3.67 10.46 12.52
N THR A 661 -4.88 10.97 12.41
CA THR A 661 -6.05 10.46 13.14
C THR A 661 -7.00 9.63 12.27
N ASN A 662 -6.76 9.55 10.97
CA ASN A 662 -7.60 8.79 10.08
C ASN A 662 -7.47 7.29 10.36
N ASP A 663 -8.58 6.58 10.22
CA ASP A 663 -8.62 5.13 10.30
C ASP A 663 -8.15 4.51 8.98
N LEU A 664 -7.51 3.35 9.08
CA LEU A 664 -7.08 2.55 7.94
C LEU A 664 -8.31 1.93 7.27
N VAL A 665 -8.39 2.02 5.93
CA VAL A 665 -9.45 1.32 5.19
C VAL A 665 -9.13 -0.16 5.11
N SER A 666 -7.96 -0.51 4.57
CA SER A 666 -7.44 -1.88 4.57
C SER A 666 -5.93 -1.91 4.36
N PHE A 667 -5.25 -2.78 5.10
CA PHE A 667 -3.86 -3.15 4.87
C PHE A 667 -3.72 -4.67 4.97
N GLN A 668 -3.83 -5.35 3.83
CA GLN A 668 -3.89 -6.82 3.81
C GLN A 668 -2.96 -7.44 2.77
N GLY A 669 -2.26 -8.50 3.12
CA GLY A 669 -1.54 -9.35 2.14
C GLY A 669 -0.26 -8.72 1.58
N ASN A 670 0.18 -7.60 2.15
CA ASN A 670 1.38 -6.90 1.69
C ASN A 670 2.65 -7.68 2.08
N ARG A 671 3.61 -7.75 1.16
CA ARG A 671 4.89 -8.46 1.34
C ARG A 671 6.06 -7.47 1.26
N ALA A 672 6.99 -7.52 2.19
CA ALA A 672 8.21 -6.71 2.19
C ALA A 672 9.44 -7.59 2.42
N PHE A 673 10.35 -7.64 1.45
CA PHE A 673 11.53 -8.51 1.59
C PHE A 673 12.76 -7.99 0.89
N SER A 674 13.94 -8.39 1.37
CA SER A 674 15.18 -7.77 0.90
C SER A 674 15.09 -6.24 0.96
N THR A 675 14.66 -5.73 2.11
CA THR A 675 14.67 -4.31 2.47
C THR A 675 15.38 -4.08 3.80
N ARG A 676 15.74 -2.84 4.14
CA ARG A 676 16.25 -2.56 5.50
C ARG A 676 15.10 -2.61 6.53
N LEU A 677 14.03 -1.86 6.28
CA LEU A 677 12.83 -1.89 7.11
C LEU A 677 11.67 -2.46 6.30
N GLY A 678 11.06 -3.56 6.71
CA GLY A 678 9.92 -4.13 6.00
C GLY A 678 8.70 -3.22 6.10
N PHE A 679 8.21 -3.03 7.33
CA PHE A 679 7.10 -2.16 7.66
C PHE A 679 7.51 -1.15 8.74
N ASP A 680 7.34 0.14 8.46
CA ASP A 680 7.62 1.26 9.34
C ASP A 680 6.33 2.07 9.55
N LEU A 681 5.81 2.07 10.77
CA LEU A 681 4.54 2.69 11.13
C LEU A 681 4.69 3.95 12.00
N ASN A 682 5.83 4.60 11.93
CA ASN A 682 6.11 5.70 12.83
C ASN A 682 6.97 6.72 12.15
N ASP A 683 6.33 7.80 11.72
CA ASP A 683 6.87 9.13 11.52
C ASP A 683 5.70 10.07 11.14
N GLY A 684 5.97 11.37 11.10
CA GLY A 684 5.08 12.40 10.57
C GLY A 684 5.80 13.28 9.57
N LEU A 685 5.13 14.33 9.10
CA LEU A 685 5.75 15.36 8.26
C LEU A 685 5.58 16.73 8.90
N ASN A 686 6.59 17.57 8.75
CA ASN A 686 6.51 19.00 8.98
C ASN A 686 5.91 19.70 7.74
N ASP A 687 5.56 20.98 7.87
CA ASP A 687 4.93 21.77 6.80
C ASP A 687 5.78 21.84 5.52
N ASP A 688 7.11 21.74 5.65
CA ASP A 688 8.08 21.74 4.55
C ASP A 688 8.27 20.34 3.90
N GLY A 689 7.51 19.34 4.35
CA GLY A 689 7.59 17.95 3.87
C GLY A 689 8.75 17.15 4.47
N SER A 690 9.59 17.74 5.33
CA SER A 690 10.63 16.99 6.05
C SER A 690 10.02 16.02 7.05
N VAL A 691 10.71 14.90 7.29
CA VAL A 691 10.23 13.87 8.21
C VAL A 691 10.31 14.37 9.64
N ASN A 692 9.16 14.43 10.30
CA ASN A 692 9.07 14.59 11.74
C ASN A 692 9.18 13.21 12.38
N LEU A 693 10.37 12.92 12.92
CA LEU A 693 10.67 11.59 13.44
C LEU A 693 9.83 11.26 14.68
N SER A 694 9.52 9.97 14.84
CA SER A 694 8.89 9.46 16.08
C SER A 694 7.50 10.00 16.39
N GLN A 695 6.71 10.25 15.33
CA GLN A 695 5.32 10.64 15.47
C GLN A 695 4.41 9.43 15.23
N PRO A 696 3.73 8.89 16.25
CA PRO A 696 2.90 7.71 16.08
C PRO A 696 1.62 8.02 15.32
N TRP A 697 1.09 6.98 14.68
CA TRP A 697 -0.30 6.95 14.22
C TRP A 697 -1.28 6.95 15.42
N GLN A 698 -2.33 7.76 15.34
CA GLN A 698 -3.31 7.96 16.43
C GLN A 698 -4.76 7.81 15.90
N PRO A 699 -5.15 6.63 15.40
CA PRO A 699 -6.43 6.42 14.76
C PRO A 699 -7.62 6.74 15.68
N ARG A 700 -8.71 7.27 15.12
CA ARG A 700 -9.96 7.57 15.86
C ARG A 700 -10.59 6.30 16.42
N THR A 701 -10.59 5.23 15.63
CA THR A 701 -11.16 3.95 16.01
C THR A 701 -10.06 3.05 16.55
N ARG A 702 -10.25 2.54 17.78
CA ARG A 702 -9.32 1.59 18.39
C ARG A 702 -9.31 0.26 17.67
N GLY A 703 -8.16 -0.40 17.69
CA GLY A 703 -8.01 -1.76 17.24
C GLY A 703 -7.95 -1.88 15.72
N GLN A 704 -7.29 -0.91 15.08
CA GLN A 704 -6.94 -0.97 13.68
C GLN A 704 -6.15 -2.25 13.39
N ARG A 705 -6.35 -2.87 12.22
CA ARG A 705 -5.72 -4.16 11.91
C ARG A 705 -4.91 -4.05 10.63
N LEU A 706 -3.64 -4.41 10.74
CA LEU A 706 -2.82 -4.80 9.61
C LEU A 706 -2.86 -6.31 9.53
N GLN A 707 -3.21 -6.85 8.37
CA GLN A 707 -3.57 -8.27 8.23
C GLN A 707 -2.68 -8.98 7.21
N THR A 708 -2.35 -10.23 7.51
CA THR A 708 -1.67 -11.17 6.61
C THR A 708 -0.41 -10.60 5.96
N GLY A 709 0.37 -9.81 6.71
CA GLY A 709 1.62 -9.23 6.25
C GLY A 709 2.74 -10.28 6.23
N PHE A 710 3.65 -10.15 5.26
CA PHE A 710 4.77 -11.08 5.10
C PHE A 710 6.07 -10.30 5.02
N ALA A 711 7.02 -10.57 5.92
CA ALA A 711 8.33 -9.94 5.89
C ALA A 711 9.45 -10.98 5.95
N PHE A 712 10.39 -10.94 5.00
CA PHE A 712 11.56 -11.82 5.06
C PHE A 712 12.85 -11.20 4.56
N ALA A 713 13.98 -11.69 5.06
CA ALA A 713 15.31 -11.22 4.67
C ALA A 713 15.49 -9.68 4.83
N ASN A 714 14.83 -9.07 5.82
CA ASN A 714 15.00 -7.66 6.15
C ASN A 714 15.96 -7.45 7.33
N THR A 715 16.47 -6.22 7.52
CA THR A 715 17.13 -5.87 8.80
C THR A 715 16.10 -5.85 9.92
N ILE A 716 14.99 -5.15 9.73
CA ILE A 716 13.85 -5.19 10.65
C ILE A 716 12.59 -5.54 9.86
N GLY A 717 11.87 -6.59 10.26
CA GLY A 717 10.62 -6.97 9.62
C GLY A 717 9.53 -5.93 9.88
N VAL A 718 9.24 -5.65 11.16
CA VAL A 718 8.26 -4.64 11.59
C VAL A 718 8.88 -3.71 12.62
N TYR A 719 8.88 -2.42 12.32
CA TYR A 719 9.14 -1.35 13.27
C TYR A 719 7.84 -0.60 13.58
N THR A 720 7.55 -0.50 14.87
CA THR A 720 6.48 0.36 15.38
C THR A 720 7.17 1.38 16.24
N GLY A 721 7.03 2.66 15.95
CA GLY A 721 7.72 3.66 16.76
C GLY A 721 6.86 4.23 17.89
N LEU A 722 7.26 5.37 18.43
CA LEU A 722 6.88 5.82 19.77
C LEU A 722 5.38 6.11 19.87
N GLY A 723 4.61 5.10 20.26
CA GLY A 723 3.16 5.22 20.49
C GLY A 723 2.84 6.11 21.68
N THR A 724 1.71 6.81 21.61
CA THR A 724 1.04 7.32 22.81
C THR A 724 0.59 6.12 23.67
N GLU A 725 -0.02 6.38 24.82
CA GLU A 725 -0.40 5.39 25.85
C GLU A 725 -1.35 4.27 25.39
N LEU A 726 -1.62 4.13 24.09
CA LEU A 726 -2.58 3.20 23.50
C LEU A 726 -1.93 2.36 22.40
N GLY A 727 -2.07 1.04 22.51
CA GLY A 727 -1.85 0.11 21.42
C GLY A 727 -3.05 0.10 20.50
N ASP A 728 -3.14 1.06 19.57
CA ASP A 728 -4.33 1.24 18.75
C ASP A 728 -4.33 0.40 17.46
N TYR A 729 -3.29 -0.39 17.20
CA TYR A 729 -3.21 -1.28 16.03
C TYR A 729 -2.62 -2.68 16.31
N TYR A 730 -3.08 -3.64 15.50
CA TYR A 730 -2.82 -5.08 15.62
C TYR A 730 -2.17 -5.63 14.34
N PHE A 731 -1.16 -6.48 14.50
CA PHE A 731 -0.55 -7.24 13.42
C PHE A 731 -1.13 -8.67 13.43
N ASP A 732 -2.16 -8.91 12.62
CA ASP A 732 -2.89 -10.16 12.58
C ASP A 732 -2.36 -11.08 11.46
N ASN A 733 -2.00 -12.32 11.80
CA ASN A 733 -1.57 -13.35 10.84
C ASN A 733 -0.31 -12.98 10.05
N PHE A 734 0.67 -12.36 10.70
CA PHE A 734 1.93 -12.02 10.06
C PHE A 734 2.86 -13.24 9.97
N SER A 735 3.72 -13.26 8.95
CA SER A 735 4.83 -14.20 8.84
C SER A 735 6.14 -13.42 8.72
N LEU A 736 6.99 -13.56 9.72
CA LEU A 736 8.26 -12.86 9.87
C LEU A 736 9.39 -13.87 9.81
N ILE A 737 9.96 -14.03 8.61
CA ILE A 737 10.79 -15.16 8.24
C ILE A 737 12.22 -14.68 7.97
N ASP A 738 13.22 -15.20 8.66
CA ASP A 738 14.63 -14.94 8.32
C ASP A 738 14.99 -13.44 8.29
N ASN A 739 14.36 -12.63 9.15
CA ASN A 739 14.76 -11.23 9.34
C ASN A 739 15.89 -11.17 10.38
N GLU A 740 16.80 -10.19 10.29
CA GLU A 740 17.78 -9.97 11.36
C GLU A 740 17.07 -9.65 12.68
N PHE A 741 16.08 -8.76 12.64
CA PHE A 741 15.14 -8.55 13.72
C PHE A 741 13.72 -8.70 13.17
N ALA A 742 12.93 -9.65 13.67
CA ALA A 742 11.56 -9.80 13.19
C ALA A 742 10.73 -8.57 13.60
N THR A 743 10.87 -8.12 14.84
CA THR A 743 10.15 -6.95 15.36
C THR A 743 11.06 -6.05 16.19
N MET A 744 10.80 -4.74 16.11
CA MET A 744 11.32 -3.73 17.02
C MET A 744 10.17 -2.82 17.39
N ALA A 745 9.63 -2.98 18.60
CA ALA A 745 8.46 -2.22 19.05
C ALA A 745 8.84 -1.06 19.98
N ALA A 746 8.30 0.11 19.65
CA ALA A 746 8.41 1.34 20.43
C ALA A 746 7.03 1.82 20.93
N SER A 747 5.96 1.06 20.66
CA SER A 747 4.59 1.27 21.16
C SER A 747 4.01 0.00 21.80
N TYR A 748 2.80 0.10 22.35
CA TYR A 748 2.00 -1.04 22.84
C TYR A 748 1.43 -1.88 21.68
N SER A 749 2.29 -2.40 20.82
CA SER A 749 1.87 -3.18 19.65
C SER A 749 1.50 -4.61 20.03
N GLU A 750 0.50 -5.18 19.37
CA GLU A 750 0.14 -6.59 19.57
C GLU A 750 0.25 -7.37 18.26
N PHE A 751 1.01 -8.46 18.31
CA PHE A 751 1.24 -9.41 17.24
C PHE A 751 0.42 -10.66 17.53
N ARG A 752 -0.61 -10.90 16.72
CA ARG A 752 -1.54 -12.00 16.90
C ARG A 752 -1.38 -13.00 15.78
N ASN A 753 -1.37 -14.27 16.13
CA ASN A 753 -1.31 -15.33 15.14
C ASN A 753 -0.07 -15.19 14.23
N THR A 754 1.07 -14.80 14.79
CA THR A 754 2.27 -14.48 14.02
C THR A 754 3.23 -15.65 13.99
N LEU A 755 3.73 -15.98 12.80
CA LEU A 755 4.80 -16.95 12.60
C LEU A 755 6.14 -16.22 12.60
N PHE A 756 7.03 -16.63 13.48
CA PHE A 756 8.41 -16.17 13.56
C PHE A 756 9.33 -17.33 13.20
N VAL A 757 10.16 -17.15 12.18
CA VAL A 757 11.16 -18.15 11.80
C VAL A 757 12.53 -17.52 11.86
N ALA A 758 13.36 -17.98 12.80
CA ALA A 758 14.68 -17.44 13.02
C ALA A 758 15.62 -17.71 11.86
N GLN A 759 15.53 -18.89 11.27
CA GLN A 759 16.42 -19.30 10.19
C GLN A 759 15.68 -20.25 9.26
N THR A 760 15.73 -19.99 7.96
CA THR A 760 15.26 -20.96 6.96
C THR A 760 16.40 -21.89 6.53
N SER A 761 16.09 -22.93 5.76
CA SER A 761 17.10 -23.85 5.21
C SER A 761 18.19 -23.16 4.37
N GLU A 762 17.96 -21.94 3.89
CA GLU A 762 18.93 -21.18 3.10
C GLU A 762 19.55 -19.98 3.84
N ALA A 763 19.18 -19.73 5.11
CA ALA A 763 19.73 -18.65 5.95
C ALA A 763 19.82 -17.31 5.20
N LEU A 764 18.66 -16.75 4.85
CA LEU A 764 18.55 -15.61 3.93
C LEU A 764 19.14 -14.31 4.51
N SER A 765 19.17 -14.17 5.85
CA SER A 765 19.72 -13.02 6.57
C SER A 765 20.83 -13.41 7.54
N ARG A 766 21.68 -12.43 7.91
CA ARG A 766 22.82 -12.62 8.81
C ARG A 766 22.40 -12.89 10.25
N SER A 767 23.40 -13.32 11.01
CA SER A 767 23.45 -13.35 12.46
C SER A 767 24.04 -12.06 13.06
N PRO A 768 23.69 -11.68 14.31
CA PRO A 768 22.71 -12.33 15.16
C PRO A 768 21.27 -12.02 14.73
N ARG A 769 20.35 -12.94 15.03
CA ARG A 769 18.92 -12.85 14.71
C ARG A 769 18.09 -12.78 15.99
N ALA A 770 17.07 -11.94 16.01
CA ALA A 770 16.11 -11.95 17.11
C ALA A 770 14.66 -11.78 16.68
N ALA A 771 13.74 -12.48 17.37
CA ALA A 771 12.31 -12.26 17.16
C ALA A 771 11.91 -10.87 17.69
N LEU A 772 12.38 -10.56 18.89
CA LEU A 772 12.08 -9.34 19.62
C LEU A 772 13.38 -8.55 19.83
N ARG A 773 13.50 -7.42 19.15
CA ARG A 773 14.46 -6.39 19.52
C ARG A 773 13.80 -5.47 20.54
N LEU A 774 14.10 -5.70 21.82
CA LEU A 774 13.44 -5.01 22.93
C LEU A 774 13.86 -3.54 22.96
N TYR A 775 13.00 -2.66 22.42
CA TYR A 775 13.21 -1.20 22.35
C TYR A 775 12.27 -0.48 23.33
N ASP A 776 11.60 0.61 22.95
CA ASP A 776 10.88 1.48 23.88
C ASP A 776 9.55 0.92 24.39
N GLY A 777 8.69 0.35 23.55
CA GLY A 777 7.32 -0.05 23.93
C GLY A 777 7.24 -1.55 24.22
N PRO A 778 6.39 -2.02 25.15
CA PRO A 778 6.22 -3.45 25.32
C PRO A 778 5.29 -3.97 24.23
N ALA A 779 5.72 -4.98 23.48
CA ALA A 779 4.83 -5.70 22.59
C ALA A 779 4.15 -6.88 23.29
N TYR A 780 2.94 -7.18 22.85
CA TYR A 780 2.18 -8.36 23.23
C TYR A 780 2.21 -9.37 22.07
N LEU A 781 2.61 -10.59 22.37
CA LEU A 781 2.66 -11.68 21.40
C LEU A 781 1.63 -12.72 21.80
N LEU A 782 0.60 -12.84 20.98
CA LEU A 782 -0.55 -13.69 21.23
C LEU A 782 -0.65 -14.78 20.18
N ASN A 783 -0.79 -16.02 20.61
CA ASN A 783 -1.00 -17.17 19.73
C ASN A 783 0.05 -17.27 18.59
N SER A 784 1.31 -17.05 18.92
CA SER A 784 2.40 -16.98 17.94
C SER A 784 3.24 -18.26 17.95
N HIS A 785 3.90 -18.55 16.84
CA HIS A 785 4.75 -19.73 16.69
C HIS A 785 6.18 -19.32 16.34
N PHE A 786 7.16 -19.87 17.05
CA PHE A 786 8.58 -19.52 16.96
C PHE A 786 9.38 -20.73 16.51
N VAL A 787 10.07 -20.62 15.38
CA VAL A 787 10.90 -21.68 14.81
C VAL A 787 12.37 -21.28 14.92
N ASP A 788 13.20 -22.19 15.46
CA ASP A 788 14.66 -22.09 15.50
C ASP A 788 15.26 -20.94 16.32
N TYR A 789 14.53 -20.34 17.25
CA TYR A 789 15.09 -19.31 18.17
C TYR A 789 15.97 -19.86 19.30
N HIS A 790 16.40 -21.11 19.18
CA HIS A 790 17.33 -21.79 20.09
C HIS A 790 18.71 -22.01 19.46
N VAL A 791 18.84 -21.87 18.14
CA VAL A 791 20.07 -22.17 17.41
C VAL A 791 21.13 -21.08 17.67
N PRO A 792 22.42 -21.36 17.41
CA PRO A 792 23.47 -20.37 17.59
C PRO A 792 23.15 -19.04 16.88
N GLU A 793 23.42 -17.94 17.58
CA GLU A 793 23.21 -16.57 17.09
C GLU A 793 21.74 -16.21 16.80
N ALA A 794 20.76 -17.05 17.12
CA ALA A 794 19.34 -16.72 17.13
C ALA A 794 18.83 -16.59 18.58
N SER A 795 17.91 -15.66 18.82
CA SER A 795 17.30 -15.47 20.13
C SER A 795 15.84 -15.04 20.04
N LEU A 796 14.99 -15.48 20.96
CA LEU A 796 13.63 -14.93 21.07
C LEU A 796 13.70 -13.43 21.30
N ALA A 797 14.58 -12.99 22.20
CA ALA A 797 14.72 -11.59 22.55
C ALA A 797 16.19 -11.18 22.67
N SER A 798 16.49 -10.01 22.10
CA SER A 798 17.74 -9.29 22.27
C SER A 798 17.45 -7.88 22.79
N MET A 799 18.33 -7.39 23.66
CA MET A 799 18.17 -6.05 24.21
C MET A 799 18.62 -4.96 23.23
N PHE A 800 17.88 -3.86 23.19
CA PHE A 800 18.30 -2.61 22.58
C PHE A 800 18.01 -1.44 23.53
N GLY A 801 18.84 -0.40 23.50
CA GLY A 801 18.63 0.80 24.32
C GLY A 801 17.50 1.65 23.75
N GLY A 802 16.81 2.43 24.59
CA GLY A 802 15.67 3.24 24.17
C GLY A 802 15.51 4.53 24.99
N ALA A 803 14.77 5.50 24.46
CA ALA A 803 14.56 6.80 25.09
C ALA A 803 13.45 6.77 26.14
N VAL A 804 12.50 5.84 26.02
CA VAL A 804 11.34 5.67 26.89
C VAL A 804 11.17 4.16 27.18
N PRO A 805 12.07 3.56 27.98
CA PRO A 805 12.04 2.11 28.21
C PRO A 805 10.75 1.69 28.93
N ARG A 806 10.06 0.71 28.37
CA ARG A 806 8.91 0.06 29.00
C ARG A 806 9.25 -1.36 29.44
N THR A 807 8.49 -1.82 30.43
CA THR A 807 8.58 -3.18 30.96
C THR A 807 7.33 -3.98 30.59
N ASN A 808 7.39 -5.29 30.82
CA ASN A 808 6.31 -6.26 30.65
C ASN A 808 5.90 -6.49 29.19
N TRP A 809 6.88 -6.80 28.34
CA TRP A 809 6.61 -7.54 27.11
C TRP A 809 5.90 -8.84 27.48
N ARG A 810 4.83 -9.22 26.81
CA ARG A 810 4.08 -10.42 27.20
C ARG A 810 4.03 -11.42 26.08
N LEU A 811 4.27 -12.67 26.43
CA LEU A 811 4.00 -13.81 25.58
C LEU A 811 2.83 -14.60 26.16
N THR A 812 1.88 -14.96 25.31
CA THR A 812 0.72 -15.77 25.68
C THR A 812 0.29 -16.68 24.53
N ALA A 813 -0.17 -17.88 24.87
CA ALA A 813 -0.67 -18.93 23.98
C ALA A 813 0.31 -19.28 22.85
N SER A 814 1.61 -19.11 23.06
CA SER A 814 2.62 -19.25 22.01
C SER A 814 3.35 -20.58 22.08
N SER A 815 4.03 -20.96 21.00
CA SER A 815 4.68 -22.27 20.88
C SER A 815 6.02 -22.18 20.18
N PHE A 816 6.86 -23.19 20.40
CA PHE A 816 8.23 -23.25 19.92
C PHE A 816 8.47 -24.53 19.12
N ALA A 817 9.23 -24.42 18.03
CA ALA A 817 9.74 -25.53 17.25
C ALA A 817 11.28 -25.42 17.17
N PRO A 818 12.03 -26.44 17.65
CA PRO A 818 11.57 -27.56 18.49
C PRO A 818 10.93 -27.07 19.81
N ASN A 819 10.16 -27.96 20.46
CA ASN A 819 9.46 -27.66 21.72
C ASN A 819 10.44 -27.63 22.91
N GLU A 820 11.26 -26.59 22.95
CA GLU A 820 12.24 -26.36 24.00
C GLU A 820 12.42 -24.85 24.27
N ALA A 821 13.14 -24.53 25.34
CA ALA A 821 13.42 -23.16 25.72
C ALA A 821 14.14 -22.42 24.57
N PRO A 822 13.70 -21.20 24.20
CA PRO A 822 14.43 -20.35 23.27
C PRO A 822 15.64 -19.69 23.95
N THR A 823 16.56 -19.18 23.14
CA THR A 823 17.67 -18.35 23.62
C THR A 823 17.17 -16.93 23.94
N ILE A 824 17.58 -16.35 25.06
CA ILE A 824 17.26 -14.97 25.45
C ILE A 824 18.56 -14.27 25.83
N ASN A 825 18.81 -13.12 25.24
CA ASN A 825 20.03 -12.35 25.45
C ASN A 825 19.68 -10.94 25.96
N LEU A 826 19.75 -10.74 27.26
CA LEU A 826 19.67 -9.42 27.88
C LEU A 826 21.10 -9.05 28.31
N GLU A 827 21.69 -8.01 27.73
CA GLU A 827 23.01 -7.54 28.19
C GLU A 827 22.97 -7.10 29.68
N ILE A 828 24.05 -7.38 30.42
CA ILE A 828 24.21 -6.89 31.79
C ILE A 828 24.82 -5.49 31.74
N ARG A 829 24.06 -4.46 32.11
CA ARG A 829 24.57 -3.08 32.21
C ARG A 829 24.22 -2.47 33.56
N ASN A 830 25.11 -1.61 34.05
CA ASN A 830 24.98 -0.95 35.37
C ASN A 830 24.03 0.27 35.35
N ASP A 831 23.49 0.68 34.19
CA ASP A 831 22.66 1.87 34.02
C ASP A 831 21.15 1.53 34.01
N LEU A 832 20.47 1.78 35.14
CA LEU A 832 19.06 1.40 35.27
C LEU A 832 18.07 2.19 34.42
N SER A 833 18.40 3.44 34.05
CA SER A 833 17.42 4.39 33.52
C SER A 833 16.98 4.08 32.09
N ARG A 834 17.69 3.23 31.34
CA ARG A 834 17.38 3.00 29.90
C ARG A 834 17.46 1.55 29.42
N GLN A 835 17.96 0.62 30.24
CA GLN A 835 18.41 -0.70 29.76
C GLN A 835 17.89 -1.90 30.55
N MET A 836 16.80 -1.78 31.31
CA MET A 836 16.15 -2.95 31.91
C MET A 836 14.85 -3.30 31.21
N LYS A 837 14.72 -4.57 30.85
CA LYS A 837 13.56 -5.11 30.15
C LYS A 837 13.01 -6.31 30.93
N THR A 838 11.71 -6.50 30.85
CA THR A 838 11.04 -7.67 31.42
C THR A 838 10.13 -8.32 30.39
N ILE A 839 10.10 -9.65 30.39
CA ILE A 839 9.25 -10.48 29.53
C ILE A 839 8.41 -11.37 30.45
N VAL A 840 7.09 -11.20 30.43
CA VAL A 840 6.12 -11.99 31.17
C VAL A 840 5.81 -13.26 30.39
N ASP A 841 6.07 -14.41 31.02
CA ASP A 841 5.61 -15.72 30.59
C ASP A 841 4.21 -15.96 31.17
N ALA A 842 3.18 -15.53 30.45
CA ALA A 842 1.82 -15.48 31.00
C ALA A 842 1.25 -16.87 31.30
N ASP A 843 1.68 -17.90 30.57
CA ASP A 843 1.09 -19.24 30.58
C ASP A 843 2.12 -20.38 30.73
N GLY A 844 3.41 -20.06 30.88
CA GLY A 844 4.49 -21.04 31.09
C GLY A 844 5.17 -21.51 29.79
N THR A 845 4.78 -20.95 28.64
CA THR A 845 5.29 -21.33 27.32
C THR A 845 6.75 -20.92 27.10
N LEU A 846 7.32 -20.06 27.94
CA LEU A 846 8.76 -19.69 27.91
C LEU A 846 9.66 -20.60 28.74
N PHE A 847 9.17 -21.75 29.23
CA PHE A 847 9.95 -22.70 30.02
C PHE A 847 10.60 -22.05 31.25
N THR A 848 9.83 -21.21 31.93
CA THR A 848 10.26 -20.47 33.14
C THR A 848 9.94 -21.21 34.44
N GLY A 849 9.39 -22.42 34.35
CA GLY A 849 8.99 -23.23 35.50
C GLY A 849 7.58 -22.93 36.04
N GLY A 850 6.77 -22.17 35.30
CA GLY A 850 5.34 -21.98 35.57
C GLY A 850 4.75 -20.75 34.89
N ALA A 851 3.42 -20.67 34.84
CA ALA A 851 2.71 -19.48 34.37
C ALA A 851 2.91 -18.27 35.30
N GLY A 852 2.88 -17.07 34.74
CA GLY A 852 3.00 -15.80 35.47
C GLY A 852 4.42 -15.46 35.94
N ARG A 853 5.44 -16.19 35.49
CA ARG A 853 6.85 -15.87 35.78
C ARG A 853 7.34 -14.76 34.86
N VAL A 854 8.37 -14.04 35.31
CA VAL A 854 8.92 -12.92 34.55
C VAL A 854 10.41 -13.13 34.32
N ILE A 855 10.84 -13.02 33.07
CA ILE A 855 12.26 -12.98 32.70
C ILE A 855 12.68 -11.52 32.76
N VAL A 856 13.73 -11.23 33.53
CA VAL A 856 14.22 -9.87 33.78
C VAL A 856 15.71 -9.77 33.50
N THR A 857 16.20 -8.59 33.15
CA THR A 857 17.66 -8.35 33.10
C THR A 857 18.32 -8.72 34.43
N ASP A 858 19.49 -9.37 34.38
CA ASP A 858 20.27 -9.79 35.56
C ASP A 858 20.90 -8.59 36.27
N HIS A 859 20.07 -7.82 36.97
CA HIS A 859 20.50 -6.71 37.80
C HIS A 859 20.15 -7.00 39.27
N PRO A 860 21.06 -6.74 40.24
CA PRO A 860 20.81 -6.99 41.66
C PRO A 860 19.50 -6.38 42.20
N ILE A 861 19.09 -5.22 41.70
CA ILE A 861 17.84 -4.55 42.12
C ILE A 861 16.57 -5.26 41.62
N LEU A 862 16.65 -6.01 40.51
CA LEU A 862 15.54 -6.78 39.93
C LEU A 862 15.53 -8.24 40.38
N ARG A 863 16.69 -8.76 40.81
CA ARG A 863 16.87 -10.17 41.12
C ARG A 863 15.96 -10.63 42.25
N ASP A 864 15.21 -11.70 41.99
CA ASP A 864 14.42 -12.41 42.97
C ASP A 864 15.29 -13.46 43.69
N PRO A 865 15.62 -13.27 44.98
CA PRO A 865 16.42 -14.25 45.73
C PRO A 865 15.69 -15.59 45.92
N SER A 866 14.35 -15.57 45.85
CA SER A 866 13.48 -16.74 45.91
C SER A 866 13.18 -17.35 44.53
N GLY A 867 13.74 -16.79 43.46
CA GLY A 867 13.54 -17.24 42.09
C GLY A 867 14.30 -18.53 41.76
N PRO A 868 13.84 -19.31 40.76
CA PRO A 868 14.54 -20.51 40.31
C PRO A 868 15.95 -20.17 39.78
N SER A 869 16.92 -21.04 40.03
CA SER A 869 18.30 -20.85 39.55
C SER A 869 18.39 -20.96 38.03
N ASN A 870 19.14 -20.06 37.39
CA ASN A 870 19.40 -20.07 35.94
C ASN A 870 20.51 -21.04 35.48
N ALA A 871 21.03 -21.89 36.36
CA ALA A 871 22.18 -22.74 36.04
C ALA A 871 21.90 -23.62 34.80
N GLY A 872 22.72 -23.47 33.74
CA GLY A 872 22.56 -24.20 32.47
C GLY A 872 21.46 -23.68 31.52
N SER A 873 20.84 -22.53 31.79
CA SER A 873 19.75 -22.00 30.96
C SER A 873 20.25 -21.29 29.69
N LYS A 874 19.46 -21.34 28.59
CA LYS A 874 19.68 -20.57 27.35
C LYS A 874 19.43 -19.05 27.52
N ARG A 875 19.71 -18.51 28.70
CA ARG A 875 19.39 -17.13 29.10
C ARG A 875 20.68 -16.44 29.53
N THR A 876 21.18 -15.56 28.68
CA THR A 876 22.39 -14.78 28.95
C THR A 876 21.99 -13.42 29.53
N GLY A 877 22.56 -13.07 30.69
CA GLY A 877 22.31 -11.80 31.40
C GLY A 877 20.84 -11.55 31.76
N ALA A 878 20.06 -12.62 31.90
CA ALA A 878 18.65 -12.58 32.24
C ALA A 878 18.33 -13.59 33.35
N HIS A 879 17.42 -13.24 34.27
CA HIS A 879 16.94 -14.08 35.38
C HIS A 879 15.45 -14.32 35.34
N VAL A 880 15.04 -15.54 35.71
CA VAL A 880 13.62 -15.85 35.95
C VAL A 880 13.26 -15.41 37.37
N SER A 881 12.14 -14.71 37.47
CA SER A 881 11.60 -14.15 38.70
C SER A 881 10.18 -14.62 38.94
N THR A 882 9.85 -14.79 40.23
CA THR A 882 8.48 -15.03 40.72
C THR A 882 7.76 -13.74 41.07
N LEU A 883 8.48 -12.61 41.03
CA LEU A 883 7.96 -11.30 41.35
C LEU A 883 7.28 -10.68 40.14
N LYS A 884 6.41 -9.70 40.43
CA LYS A 884 5.79 -8.87 39.40
C LYS A 884 6.58 -7.59 39.24
N TYR A 885 6.51 -7.00 38.05
CA TYR A 885 7.27 -5.80 37.70
C TYR A 885 6.34 -4.74 37.12
N GLY A 886 6.77 -3.48 37.21
CA GLY A 886 6.18 -2.35 36.52
C GLY A 886 7.25 -1.31 36.24
N SER A 887 6.84 -0.11 35.85
CA SER A 887 7.74 1.02 35.59
C SER A 887 7.29 2.24 36.37
N MET A 888 8.26 2.99 36.91
CA MET A 888 8.05 4.28 37.54
C MET A 888 8.88 5.33 36.81
N ILE A 889 8.24 6.45 36.47
CA ILE A 889 8.85 7.58 35.77
C ILE A 889 8.70 8.82 36.59
N ILE A 890 9.81 9.44 36.95
CA ILE A 890 9.85 10.59 37.83
C ILE A 890 10.20 11.83 37.01
N THR A 891 9.33 12.83 37.03
CA THR A 891 9.50 14.12 36.33
C THR A 891 9.51 15.25 37.35
N GLY A 892 10.38 16.26 37.20
CA GLY A 892 10.37 17.42 38.11
C GLY A 892 11.02 18.69 37.54
N ASN A 893 10.89 19.81 38.25
CA ASN A 893 11.48 21.11 37.90
C ASN A 893 12.81 21.36 38.68
N GLY A 894 13.97 21.19 38.04
CA GLY A 894 15.29 21.46 38.65
C GLY A 894 16.49 21.03 37.81
N THR A 895 17.70 21.50 38.15
CA THR A 895 18.94 21.35 37.36
C THR A 895 19.86 20.16 37.73
N GLU A 896 19.55 19.38 38.77
CA GLU A 896 20.17 18.08 39.02
C GLU A 896 19.16 17.17 39.73
N PHE A 897 18.86 16.01 39.14
CA PHE A 897 17.78 15.12 39.56
C PHE A 897 18.31 13.67 39.64
N ALA A 898 19.11 13.38 40.67
CA ALA A 898 19.59 12.04 40.98
C ALA A 898 18.89 11.50 42.23
N TRP A 899 18.36 10.28 42.17
CA TRP A 899 17.64 9.64 43.27
C TRP A 899 18.27 8.28 43.56
N LYS A 900 18.52 7.97 44.82
CA LYS A 900 19.01 6.66 45.25
C LYS A 900 17.86 5.83 45.78
N PHE A 901 17.68 4.66 45.18
CA PHE A 901 16.69 3.66 45.56
C PHE A 901 17.40 2.49 46.22
N THR A 902 16.98 2.17 47.44
CA THR A 902 17.44 0.99 48.16
C THR A 902 16.29 0.00 48.29
N ARG A 903 16.41 -1.13 47.60
CA ARG A 903 15.42 -2.20 47.66
C ARG A 903 15.49 -2.92 49.01
N ARG A 904 14.35 -3.12 49.64
CA ARG A 904 14.16 -3.90 50.87
C ARG A 904 13.01 -4.89 50.73
N ARG A 905 13.21 -6.12 51.22
CA ARG A 905 12.19 -7.18 51.30
C ARG A 905 12.51 -8.07 52.48
N GLY A 906 11.70 -8.06 53.53
CA GLY A 906 11.97 -8.85 54.74
C GLY A 906 13.39 -8.67 55.28
N THR A 907 14.11 -9.79 55.42
CA THR A 907 15.52 -9.84 55.87
C THR A 907 16.54 -9.94 54.72
N ASP A 908 16.11 -9.78 53.46
CA ASP A 908 17.00 -9.85 52.31
C ASP A 908 18.06 -8.75 52.36
N ALA A 909 19.24 -9.03 51.80
CA ALA A 909 20.30 -8.03 51.67
C ALA A 909 19.80 -6.80 50.89
N ALA A 910 20.01 -5.62 51.46
CA ALA A 910 19.63 -4.37 50.84
C ALA A 910 20.48 -4.10 49.59
N VAL A 911 19.83 -3.76 48.49
CA VAL A 911 20.50 -3.42 47.22
C VAL A 911 20.19 -1.99 46.85
N SER A 912 21.22 -1.17 46.64
CA SER A 912 21.08 0.24 46.29
C SER A 912 21.42 0.50 44.82
N GLN A 913 20.70 1.43 44.20
CA GLN A 913 21.10 2.06 42.94
C GLN A 913 20.82 3.57 42.99
N ILE A 914 21.76 4.36 42.45
CA ILE A 914 21.51 5.74 42.03
C ILE A 914 20.95 5.75 40.59
N ALA A 915 19.75 6.30 40.42
CA ALA A 915 19.14 6.56 39.12
C ALA A 915 19.27 8.04 38.78
N ASN A 916 19.84 8.33 37.61
CA ASN A 916 20.05 9.67 37.07
C ASN A 916 19.83 9.62 35.55
N ASP A 917 19.20 10.66 35.01
CA ASP A 917 19.17 10.93 33.58
C ASP A 917 19.36 12.44 33.35
N ALA A 918 20.61 12.83 33.13
CA ALA A 918 21.00 14.23 32.93
C ALA A 918 20.46 14.84 31.63
N VAL A 919 19.96 14.03 30.68
CA VAL A 919 19.60 14.50 29.33
C VAL A 919 18.12 14.90 29.25
N ALA A 920 17.25 14.42 30.15
CA ALA A 920 15.80 14.57 30.02
C ALA A 920 15.05 15.06 31.27
N ASN A 921 15.73 15.37 32.39
CA ASN A 921 15.08 15.68 33.68
C ASN A 921 14.02 14.61 34.09
N ARG A 922 14.27 13.35 33.74
CA ARG A 922 13.34 12.23 33.90
C ARG A 922 14.07 10.99 34.41
N ILE A 923 13.68 10.44 35.55
CA ILE A 923 14.22 9.14 36.00
C ILE A 923 13.26 8.04 35.62
N PHE A 924 13.76 7.03 34.91
CA PHE A 924 13.04 5.77 34.71
C PHE A 924 13.58 4.73 35.71
N MET A 925 12.67 4.03 36.37
CA MET A 925 13.03 2.97 37.28
C MET A 925 12.02 1.83 37.17
N PRO A 926 12.43 0.60 36.81
CA PRO A 926 11.55 -0.54 36.99
C PRO A 926 11.32 -0.77 38.49
N ILE A 927 10.08 -1.06 38.81
CA ILE A 927 9.65 -1.34 40.17
C ILE A 927 9.20 -2.78 40.26
N VAL A 928 9.47 -3.39 41.39
CA VAL A 928 8.92 -4.69 41.73
C VAL A 928 7.62 -4.47 42.50
N SER A 929 6.57 -5.17 42.10
CA SER A 929 5.32 -5.25 42.84
C SER A 929 5.34 -6.46 43.77
N PRO A 930 4.90 -6.31 45.04
CA PRO A 930 4.77 -7.43 45.97
C PRO A 930 3.86 -8.52 45.39
N SER A 931 4.21 -9.79 45.62
CA SER A 931 3.41 -10.93 45.12
C SER A 931 2.17 -11.22 45.97
N SER A 932 2.08 -10.63 47.17
CA SER A 932 0.96 -10.76 48.10
C SER A 932 0.92 -9.57 49.07
N ALA A 933 -0.21 -9.37 49.76
CA ALA A 933 -0.36 -8.31 50.77
C ALA A 933 0.57 -8.44 51.99
N THR A 934 1.17 -9.62 52.19
CA THR A 934 2.10 -9.92 53.28
C THR A 934 3.57 -9.74 52.88
N ASP A 935 3.86 -9.55 51.59
CA ASP A 935 5.22 -9.32 51.10
C ASP A 935 5.65 -7.88 51.43
N THR A 936 6.68 -7.73 52.26
CA THR A 936 7.12 -6.45 52.87
C THR A 936 8.01 -5.61 51.94
N PHE A 937 7.84 -5.78 50.63
CA PHE A 937 8.68 -5.17 49.62
C PHE A 937 8.54 -3.64 49.62
N SER A 938 9.66 -2.93 49.66
CA SER A 938 9.70 -1.46 49.63
C SER A 938 11.01 -0.91 49.04
N TYR A 939 10.98 0.35 48.61
CA TYR A 939 12.16 1.11 48.21
C TYR A 939 12.41 2.26 49.17
N ASP A 940 13.58 2.34 49.77
CA ASP A 940 14.02 3.58 50.41
C ASP A 940 14.54 4.55 49.37
N VAL A 941 13.99 5.75 49.41
CA VAL A 941 14.30 6.83 48.50
C VAL A 941 15.13 7.85 49.26
N THR A 942 16.34 8.10 48.78
CA THR A 942 17.28 9.07 49.34
C THR A 942 17.84 9.94 48.23
N PHE A 943 18.26 11.15 48.58
CA PHE A 943 18.79 12.14 47.63
C PHE A 943 20.32 12.18 47.78
N PRO A 944 21.11 11.62 46.83
CA PRO A 944 22.56 11.52 46.96
C PRO A 944 23.26 12.86 47.14
N ASN A 945 22.70 13.92 46.54
CA ASN A 945 23.24 15.28 46.59
C ASN A 945 22.54 16.12 47.69
N GLY A 946 21.82 15.48 48.62
CA GLY A 946 20.93 16.15 49.57
C GLY A 946 19.62 16.64 48.92
N VAL A 947 18.66 17.07 49.75
CA VAL A 947 17.48 17.79 49.25
C VAL A 947 17.95 19.22 48.94
N PRO A 948 17.91 19.69 47.68
CA PRO A 948 18.32 21.06 47.36
C PRO A 948 17.46 22.04 48.16
N ALA A 949 18.10 22.99 48.86
CA ALA A 949 17.37 24.00 49.62
C ALA A 949 16.42 24.78 48.69
N PRO A 950 15.16 25.04 49.09
CA PRO A 950 14.25 25.83 48.28
C PRO A 950 14.86 27.22 48.07
N THR A 951 15.05 27.62 46.82
CA THR A 951 15.26 29.02 46.47
C THR A 951 14.00 29.80 46.84
N SER A 952 14.16 30.95 47.51
CA SER A 952 13.02 31.73 48.02
C SER A 952 12.00 32.02 46.91
N GLY A 953 10.77 31.54 47.08
CA GLY A 953 9.66 31.79 46.15
C GLY A 953 9.37 30.71 45.09
N SER A 954 10.05 29.57 45.12
CA SER A 954 9.81 28.45 44.18
C SER A 954 9.52 27.12 44.88
N ASN A 955 8.40 26.47 44.55
CA ASN A 955 8.15 25.06 44.90
C ASN A 955 8.96 24.15 43.95
N ARG A 956 9.57 23.09 44.50
CA ARG A 956 10.16 22.01 43.70
C ARG A 956 9.22 20.83 43.72
N ASP A 957 8.65 20.52 42.57
CA ASP A 957 7.69 19.44 42.42
C ASP A 957 8.36 18.25 41.74
N ALA A 958 8.21 17.06 42.33
CA ALA A 958 8.57 15.80 41.70
C ALA A 958 7.32 14.93 41.56
N THR A 959 6.94 14.59 40.34
CA THR A 959 5.79 13.72 40.05
C THR A 959 6.28 12.35 39.62
N MET A 960 5.83 11.31 40.34
CA MET A 960 6.10 9.90 40.05
C MET A 960 4.91 9.30 39.31
N HIS A 961 5.12 8.88 38.06
CA HIS A 961 4.15 8.23 37.18
C HIS A 961 4.40 6.73 37.16
N PHE A 962 3.40 5.93 37.53
CA PHE A 962 3.50 4.48 37.52
C PHE A 962 2.87 3.91 36.24
N ARG A 963 3.47 2.89 35.63
CA ARG A 963 3.04 2.28 34.36
C ARG A 963 3.34 0.79 34.30
N ASP A 964 2.75 0.09 33.35
CA ASP A 964 2.99 -1.32 33.02
C ASP A 964 2.68 -2.32 34.14
N MET A 965 2.07 -1.90 35.25
CA MET A 965 1.67 -2.77 36.37
C MET A 965 0.40 -3.58 36.03
N ASP A 966 0.04 -4.64 36.74
CA ASP A 966 -1.30 -5.25 36.65
C ASP A 966 -2.30 -4.60 37.62
N GLN A 967 -3.60 -4.84 37.44
CA GLN A 967 -4.59 -4.40 38.41
C GLN A 967 -4.28 -4.97 39.82
N GLY A 968 -4.29 -4.12 40.83
CA GLY A 968 -3.99 -4.50 42.22
C GLY A 968 -2.50 -4.62 42.55
N ASP A 969 -1.62 -4.54 41.56
CA ASP A 969 -0.19 -4.41 41.81
C ASP A 969 0.10 -3.09 42.56
N SER A 970 1.15 -3.10 43.39
CA SER A 970 1.44 -1.98 44.27
C SER A 970 2.94 -1.76 44.45
N VAL A 971 3.31 -0.60 44.97
CA VAL A 971 4.70 -0.30 45.33
C VAL A 971 4.71 0.62 46.56
N ILE A 972 5.64 0.37 47.47
CA ILE A 972 5.85 1.20 48.67
C ILE A 972 7.18 1.93 48.55
N LEU A 973 7.11 3.25 48.63
CA LEU A 973 8.27 4.16 48.65
C LEU A 973 8.44 4.73 50.06
N ARG A 974 9.67 4.71 50.58
CA ARG A 974 10.04 5.15 51.93
C ARG A 974 11.00 6.33 51.85
N PHE A 975 10.54 7.51 52.25
CA PHE A 975 11.35 8.73 52.22
C PHE A 975 11.94 9.01 53.61
N ALA A 976 13.12 8.43 53.85
CA ALA A 976 13.87 8.67 55.08
C ALA A 976 14.52 10.06 55.02
N GLY A 977 14.13 10.97 55.92
CA GLY A 977 14.63 12.36 55.95
C GLY A 977 13.77 13.40 55.22
N TYR A 978 12.55 13.06 54.80
CA TYR A 978 11.59 14.07 54.31
C TYR A 978 11.12 14.97 55.48
N PRO A 979 11.25 16.31 55.40
CA PRO A 979 11.03 17.21 56.53
C PRO A 979 9.66 17.01 57.20
N THR A 980 9.62 17.01 58.53
CA THR A 980 8.37 16.98 59.30
C THR A 980 7.59 18.30 59.22
N SER A 981 8.27 19.39 58.85
CA SER A 981 7.72 20.73 58.63
C SER A 981 7.15 20.94 57.22
N ALA A 982 7.44 20.04 56.27
CA ALA A 982 6.78 20.05 54.97
C ALA A 982 5.30 19.72 55.18
N ARG A 983 4.38 20.48 54.56
CA ARG A 983 2.96 20.11 54.53
C ARG A 983 2.85 18.67 54.02
N ASP A 984 1.82 17.93 54.45
CA ASP A 984 1.52 16.62 53.84
C ASP A 984 1.61 16.77 52.31
N PRO A 985 2.47 15.99 51.61
CA PRO A 985 3.00 16.35 50.28
C PRO A 985 1.96 16.46 49.16
N PHE A 986 0.68 16.28 49.47
CA PHE A 986 -0.40 16.03 48.54
C PHE A 986 -1.40 17.19 48.62
N GLY A 987 -1.21 18.20 47.78
CA GLY A 987 -2.17 19.30 47.65
C GLY A 987 -3.53 18.80 47.13
N THR A 988 -4.61 19.47 47.50
CA THR A 988 -6.01 19.17 47.13
C THR A 988 -6.33 19.27 45.63
N ASN A 989 -5.34 19.55 44.78
CA ASN A 989 -5.52 19.70 43.34
C ASN A 989 -4.81 18.55 42.61
N PHE A 990 -5.40 17.36 42.70
CA PHE A 990 -5.12 16.30 41.73
C PHE A 990 -5.75 16.69 40.39
N PRO A 991 -5.10 16.45 39.23
CA PRO A 991 -5.67 16.78 37.92
C PRO A 991 -6.91 15.95 37.54
N THR A 992 -7.28 14.98 38.37
CA THR A 992 -8.51 14.18 38.23
C THR A 992 -9.29 14.19 39.55
N PRO A 993 -10.64 14.31 39.53
CA PRO A 993 -11.46 14.42 40.74
C PRO A 993 -11.43 13.23 41.73
N ASN A 994 -10.65 12.17 41.49
CA ASN A 994 -10.87 10.85 42.13
C ASN A 994 -9.67 10.21 42.86
N ALA A 995 -8.54 10.87 43.12
CA ALA A 995 -7.39 10.22 43.79
C ALA A 995 -6.82 11.03 44.97
N VAL A 996 -7.57 11.19 46.06
CA VAL A 996 -7.00 11.65 47.34
C VAL A 996 -6.25 10.47 47.98
N LEU A 997 -4.94 10.61 48.23
CA LEU A 997 -4.17 9.61 48.99
C LEU A 997 -4.76 9.44 50.38
N GLN A 998 -5.08 8.20 50.76
CA GLN A 998 -5.68 7.92 52.07
C GLN A 998 -4.63 7.78 53.17
N ARG A 999 -4.87 8.36 54.34
CA ARG A 999 -3.98 8.21 55.49
C ARG A 999 -4.23 6.86 56.18
N ALA A 1000 -3.23 5.99 56.19
CA ALA A 1000 -3.23 4.78 57.00
C ALA A 1000 -2.90 5.08 58.47
N SER A 1001 -3.43 4.30 59.41
CA SER A 1001 -3.22 4.48 60.86
C SER A 1001 -1.95 3.79 61.38
N SER A 1002 -1.42 2.83 60.62
CA SER A 1002 -0.20 2.07 60.91
C SER A 1002 0.45 1.57 59.62
N LEU A 1003 1.71 1.10 59.70
CA LEU A 1003 2.39 0.44 58.58
C LEU A 1003 1.66 -0.84 58.13
N ALA A 1004 1.07 -1.59 59.08
CA ALA A 1004 0.28 -2.78 58.77
C ALA A 1004 -0.94 -2.43 57.91
N THR A 1005 -1.68 -1.38 58.29
CA THR A 1005 -2.84 -0.91 57.51
C THR A 1005 -2.43 -0.31 56.16
N LEU A 1006 -1.22 0.27 56.04
CA LEU A 1006 -0.69 0.73 54.76
C LEU A 1006 -0.40 -0.49 53.85
N ASN A 1007 0.26 -1.52 54.37
CA ASN A 1007 0.61 -2.72 53.60
C ASN A 1007 -0.63 -3.42 53.02
N THR A 1008 -1.73 -3.45 53.76
CA THR A 1008 -3.00 -4.07 53.30
C THR A 1008 -3.90 -3.12 52.51
N ALA A 1009 -3.53 -1.84 52.36
CA ALA A 1009 -4.36 -0.87 51.63
C ALA A 1009 -4.49 -1.27 50.15
N THR A 1010 -5.71 -1.21 49.61
CA THR A 1010 -6.04 -1.53 48.21
C THR A 1010 -6.20 -0.29 47.34
N VAL A 1011 -5.97 0.89 47.90
CA VAL A 1011 -6.01 2.18 47.23
C VAL A 1011 -4.74 2.97 47.57
N PRO A 1012 -4.33 3.92 46.71
CA PRO A 1012 -3.20 4.79 47.00
C PRO A 1012 -3.31 5.42 48.40
N SER A 1013 -2.28 5.22 49.23
CA SER A 1013 -2.31 5.54 50.66
C SER A 1013 -0.94 5.99 51.18
N PHE A 1014 -0.89 6.64 52.34
CA PHE A 1014 0.36 7.03 53.01
C PHE A 1014 0.31 6.82 54.53
N PHE A 1015 1.48 6.63 55.15
CA PHE A 1015 1.68 6.53 56.59
C PHE A 1015 2.99 7.19 56.98
N ARG A 1016 3.01 7.95 58.08
CA ARG A 1016 4.25 8.48 58.65
C ARG A 1016 4.53 7.75 59.96
N ASP A 1017 5.70 7.12 60.05
CA ASP A 1017 6.08 6.38 61.25
C ASP A 1017 6.66 7.29 62.34
N ALA A 1018 6.92 6.72 63.52
CA ALA A 1018 7.43 7.46 64.68
C ALA A 1018 8.85 8.04 64.46
N SER A 1019 9.61 7.53 63.48
CA SER A 1019 10.92 8.09 63.11
C SER A 1019 10.80 9.33 62.20
N GLY A 1020 9.59 9.68 61.78
CA GLY A 1020 9.33 10.74 60.83
C GLY A 1020 9.44 10.30 59.35
N THR A 1021 9.76 9.03 59.07
CA THR A 1021 9.83 8.50 57.70
C THR A 1021 8.44 8.47 57.08
N LEU A 1022 8.32 9.02 55.87
CA LEU A 1022 7.08 8.97 55.09
C LEU A 1022 7.06 7.72 54.21
N HIS A 1023 6.03 6.90 54.39
CA HIS A 1023 5.75 5.72 53.57
C HIS A 1023 4.58 6.06 52.64
N VAL A 1024 4.79 5.88 51.34
CA VAL A 1024 3.78 6.12 50.31
C VAL A 1024 3.55 4.84 49.55
N LYS A 1025 2.31 4.34 49.55
CA LYS A 1025 1.90 3.18 48.79
C LYS A 1025 1.09 3.62 47.59
N TYR A 1026 1.58 3.29 46.41
CA TYR A 1026 0.78 3.30 45.20
C TYR A 1026 0.11 1.93 45.02
N VAL A 1027 -1.16 1.91 44.65
CA VAL A 1027 -1.89 0.70 44.26
C VAL A 1027 -2.60 1.01 42.95
N ARG A 1028 -2.43 0.13 41.97
CA ARG A 1028 -3.11 0.28 40.70
C ARG A 1028 -4.61 -0.04 40.83
N GLY A 1029 -5.45 0.92 40.42
CA GLY A 1029 -6.91 0.86 40.54
C GLY A 1029 -7.63 0.14 39.40
N THR A 1030 -8.97 0.14 39.48
CA THR A 1030 -9.90 -0.48 38.51
C THR A 1030 -10.39 0.47 37.41
N ALA A 1031 -10.00 1.75 37.40
CA ALA A 1031 -10.63 2.75 36.55
C ALA A 1031 -10.11 2.72 35.09
N ASN A 1032 -10.92 2.14 34.21
CA ASN A 1032 -11.09 2.39 32.76
C ASN A 1032 -9.90 2.92 31.93
N LYS A 1033 -9.10 2.00 31.39
CA LYS A 1033 -8.87 1.74 29.93
C LYS A 1033 -7.56 0.95 29.80
N LEU A 1034 -7.68 -0.34 29.48
CA LEU A 1034 -6.62 -1.35 29.31
C LEU A 1034 -5.77 -1.66 30.56
N GLU A 1035 -5.53 -2.95 30.81
CA GLU A 1035 -4.94 -3.53 32.02
C GLU A 1035 -3.50 -3.09 32.34
N HIS A 1036 -2.86 -2.16 31.59
CA HIS A 1036 -1.43 -1.75 31.72
C HIS A 1036 -1.13 -0.23 31.82
N GLN A 1037 -2.13 0.65 31.86
CA GLN A 1037 -2.00 2.04 31.37
C GLN A 1037 -2.32 3.19 32.35
N GLU A 1038 -2.59 2.94 33.63
CA GLU A 1038 -3.00 4.02 34.54
C GLU A 1038 -1.81 4.93 34.92
N ILE A 1039 -1.73 6.13 34.32
CA ILE A 1039 -0.86 7.21 34.80
C ILE A 1039 -1.58 7.96 35.93
N ILE A 1040 -1.42 7.46 37.16
CA ILE A 1040 -1.63 8.27 38.35
C ILE A 1040 -0.26 8.79 38.78
N GLY A 1041 -0.14 10.11 38.85
CA GLY A 1041 1.03 10.81 39.36
C GLY A 1041 0.92 11.03 40.86
N ILE A 1042 1.95 10.66 41.62
CA ILE A 1042 2.13 11.15 42.99
C ILE A 1042 3.10 12.33 42.92
N THR A 1043 2.59 13.54 43.17
CA THR A 1043 3.42 14.75 43.26
C THR A 1043 3.88 14.98 44.69
N LEU A 1044 5.20 15.09 44.89
CA LEU A 1044 5.82 15.59 46.10
C LEU A 1044 6.15 17.08 45.89
N ARG A 1045 5.69 17.94 46.80
CA ARG A 1045 5.98 19.38 46.81
C ARG A 1045 7.02 19.75 47.87
#